data_AF-A0A0V1BW00-F1
#
_entry.id   AF-A0A0V1BW00-F1
#
_cell.length_a   1.000
_cell.length_b   1.000
_cell.length_c   1.000
_cell.angle_alpha   90.00
_cell.angle_beta   90.00
_cell.angle_gamma   90.00
#
_symmetry.space_group_name_H-M   'P 1'
#
loop_
_entity.id
_entity.type
_entity.pdbx_description
1 polymer ?
#
loop_
_entity_poly.entity_id
_entity_poly.type
_entity_poly.pdbx_seq_one_letter_code
_entity_poly.pdbx_strand_id
1 'polypeptide(L)'
;MKPPNSKLCSIVSSRFEMSASTETSDKKVNANPTQASTNIPYQRAIYSRRQAEQYSKNCHKQQITSLCMSTSKSIEISIFLYVKEVVQLRPSPRSFLLKHCHLHNGILQLQIVQRIITHDKNGAGWSSLLANCKTISTLEVFRKNVTHYNQYPPQTTKIYSYFECRGGKFEDVCFFGLQYVLKRWMVGCVVNHQMIDEAKEFYKKHFTGLDVFNENGWRYIVDYHKGRLPLRIKAVPEGSIIPYKNVLFTVENTDPKVAWLTNWFETLLLQVWYPITVCTSSRYHKILIAKYLEMTSDSSDSLPYKLHDFGYRGSSSVESAAIGDAAHLVNFYGTDTVAGIRLCSKYYGCSMAGVSIPAAEHSTITSWKRENEVEAYRHLLQQYPNGLVSVVSDSYDLYSCVEKIWGHELKELVMQRKHHGCVIIRPDSGDPAEVTVKVLEILAKHYPCRMNSKGYKMLPDYLRVIQADGVSYESMGNVLEAMKLAGWSAENVYFGTGGSLLQRVHRDTLKCAFKCSFVIVDGEERPVFKQPITDRAKTSKKGRLCLNYSKDGHYETVELGRGDQQMDLLDVVFENGVLLREQSLDDIRSRAALSLRMNGFCKRVDVGIISLLGGIFQRCSISRKDYPFPPLEEPDLEEKFVSGHGPGGQNVNKRQNCVFLRHVPTGLSVKVHEDRLLQRNRIIARVRLQEKLDQLLNGENSFLALKAKELKQKSLKAQWKRRKGREMKRLAKERQQQMLLAGEPSAVDNLTNDQQPDDHLD
;
A
#
# COMPACT_ATOMS: atom_id res chain seq x y z
N MET A 1 11.43 68.16 37.65
CA MET A 1 10.22 67.52 38.22
C MET A 1 9.16 67.50 37.12
N LYS A 2 8.80 66.31 36.61
CA LYS A 2 8.09 66.14 35.32
C LYS A 2 8.83 66.79 34.11
N PRO A 3 8.49 66.43 32.87
CA PRO A 3 9.40 66.07 31.75
C PRO A 3 10.13 67.29 31.15
N PRO A 4 11.16 67.18 30.25
CA PRO A 4 10.89 67.13 28.79
C PRO A 4 12.02 66.61 27.83
N ASN A 5 11.58 66.37 26.58
CA ASN A 5 12.14 66.59 25.23
C ASN A 5 13.58 67.10 24.94
N SER A 6 13.98 66.71 23.71
CA SER A 6 14.80 67.40 22.68
C SER A 6 16.32 67.11 22.72
N LYS A 7 17.04 66.89 21.61
CA LYS A 7 16.99 67.41 20.21
C LYS A 7 17.53 66.32 19.23
N LEU A 8 17.23 66.25 17.92
CA LEU A 8 17.22 67.27 16.86
C LEU A 8 16.33 66.85 15.65
N CYS A 9 15.76 67.85 14.98
CA CYS A 9 14.90 67.80 13.78
C CYS A 9 15.67 68.09 12.46
N SER A 10 15.18 67.54 11.34
CA SER A 10 14.73 68.26 10.12
C SER A 10 13.93 67.28 9.21
N ILE A 11 12.59 67.41 9.10
CA ILE A 11 11.77 68.03 8.01
C ILE A 11 12.10 67.39 6.63
N VAL A 12 11.22 66.67 5.90
CA VAL A 12 10.00 67.12 5.17
C VAL A 12 9.12 65.91 4.78
N SER A 13 7.79 66.03 5.02
CA SER A 13 6.61 65.73 4.16
C SER A 13 6.78 64.75 2.96
N SER A 14 5.87 63.87 2.55
CA SER A 14 4.46 63.58 2.84
C SER A 14 4.02 62.37 1.97
N ARG A 15 3.09 61.57 2.50
CA ARG A 15 1.96 60.83 1.86
C ARG A 15 2.17 60.16 0.49
N PHE A 16 2.13 58.83 0.40
CA PHE A 16 0.96 57.90 0.45
C PHE A 16 0.38 57.57 -0.94
N GLU A 17 0.43 56.27 -1.24
CA GLU A 17 -0.58 55.43 -1.90
C GLU A 17 -0.89 55.48 -3.42
N MET A 18 -0.71 54.28 -3.99
CA MET A 18 -1.65 53.47 -4.79
C MET A 18 -2.01 53.83 -6.26
N SER A 19 -1.65 52.86 -7.10
CA SER A 19 -2.54 52.06 -7.98
C SER A 19 -2.75 52.47 -9.44
N ALA A 20 -2.78 51.42 -10.28
CA ALA A 20 -3.32 51.31 -11.64
C ALA A 20 -2.61 52.17 -12.70
N SER A 21 -2.49 51.82 -13.99
CA SER A 21 -3.09 50.79 -14.84
C SER A 21 -2.30 50.73 -16.16
N THR A 22 -2.43 49.58 -16.80
CA THR A 22 -2.30 49.21 -18.22
C THR A 22 -2.37 50.30 -19.30
N GLU A 23 -1.57 50.16 -20.37
CA GLU A 23 -1.95 50.16 -21.81
C GLU A 23 -0.67 50.19 -22.67
N THR A 24 -0.26 49.09 -23.31
CA THR A 24 -0.48 48.71 -24.73
C THR A 24 -0.31 49.83 -25.76
N SER A 25 0.69 49.67 -26.65
CA SER A 25 0.51 49.98 -28.08
C SER A 25 1.47 49.19 -28.98
N ASP A 26 0.86 48.51 -29.94
CA ASP A 26 1.43 47.79 -31.07
C ASP A 26 2.01 48.72 -32.15
N LYS A 27 2.99 48.19 -32.93
CA LYS A 27 3.10 48.23 -34.42
C LYS A 27 4.48 47.65 -34.83
N LYS A 28 4.58 46.42 -35.35
CA LYS A 28 4.51 45.99 -36.77
C LYS A 28 5.27 46.93 -37.75
N VAL A 29 6.35 46.47 -38.40
CA VAL A 29 6.41 45.77 -39.71
C VAL A 29 7.87 45.53 -40.15
N ASN A 30 8.11 44.32 -40.68
CA ASN A 30 9.18 43.77 -41.53
C ASN A 30 10.20 44.70 -42.22
N ALA A 31 11.48 44.29 -42.21
CA ALA A 31 12.29 44.01 -43.41
C ALA A 31 13.67 43.42 -43.03
N ASN A 32 13.96 42.20 -43.50
CA ASN A 32 15.33 41.69 -43.78
C ASN A 32 15.66 42.10 -45.23
N PRO A 33 16.92 42.35 -45.65
CA PRO A 33 17.98 41.33 -45.56
C PRO A 33 19.46 41.82 -45.43
N THR A 34 20.32 40.87 -45.02
CA THR A 34 21.74 40.69 -45.38
C THR A 34 22.71 41.88 -45.27
N GLN A 35 23.69 41.78 -44.35
CA GLN A 35 25.12 41.74 -44.70
C GLN A 35 26.01 41.45 -43.47
N ALA A 36 26.88 40.44 -43.67
CA ALA A 36 28.27 40.33 -43.19
C ALA A 36 28.64 40.75 -41.76
N SER A 37 28.95 39.76 -40.92
CA SER A 37 29.89 39.91 -39.81
C SER A 37 30.90 38.76 -39.82
N THR A 38 32.11 39.03 -40.31
CA THR A 38 33.30 38.19 -40.09
C THR A 38 34.54 39.08 -39.95
N ASN A 39 35.17 38.99 -38.79
CA ASN A 39 36.60 38.80 -38.54
C ASN A 39 37.18 39.74 -37.47
N ILE A 40 37.49 39.14 -36.32
CA ILE A 40 38.81 39.29 -35.70
C ILE A 40 39.34 37.86 -35.43
N PRO A 41 40.59 37.50 -35.79
CA PRO A 41 40.99 36.11 -36.03
C PRO A 41 42.04 35.52 -35.07
N TYR A 42 42.04 34.18 -35.04
CA TYR A 42 43.17 33.23 -34.88
C TYR A 42 43.94 33.13 -33.56
N GLN A 43 43.77 32.00 -32.85
CA GLN A 43 44.72 30.87 -32.96
C GLN A 43 44.20 29.55 -32.33
N ARG A 44 44.33 28.49 -33.14
CA ARG A 44 44.59 27.07 -32.86
C ARG A 44 43.57 26.17 -32.15
N ALA A 45 43.08 25.24 -32.98
CA ALA A 45 42.50 23.96 -32.66
C ALA A 45 43.51 22.95 -32.06
N ILE A 46 42.95 21.82 -31.58
CA ILE A 46 43.59 20.54 -31.28
C ILE A 46 44.38 20.54 -29.97
N TYR A 47 43.76 20.06 -28.89
CA TYR A 47 44.33 18.99 -28.05
C TYR A 47 43.33 18.48 -27.00
N SER A 48 42.81 17.27 -27.25
CA SER A 48 42.55 16.20 -26.29
C SER A 48 41.48 16.44 -25.19
N ARG A 49 40.35 15.72 -25.15
CA ARG A 49 40.21 14.25 -24.92
C ARG A 49 41.16 13.62 -23.88
N ARG A 50 42.06 14.39 -23.24
CA ARG A 50 42.94 13.92 -22.15
C ARG A 50 42.58 14.48 -20.78
N GLN A 51 41.76 15.53 -20.63
CA GLN A 51 41.37 16.01 -19.29
C GLN A 51 40.13 15.32 -18.70
N ALA A 52 39.22 14.79 -19.52
CA ALA A 52 38.09 14.00 -19.02
C ALA A 52 38.46 12.54 -18.71
N GLU A 53 39.52 12.00 -19.32
CA GLU A 53 40.05 10.67 -18.99
C GLU A 53 41.05 10.67 -17.81
N GLN A 54 41.61 11.82 -17.43
CA GLN A 54 42.61 11.89 -16.35
C GLN A 54 41.97 12.09 -14.96
N TYR A 55 40.74 12.59 -14.88
CA TYR A 55 39.94 12.56 -13.65
C TYR A 55 39.25 11.21 -13.41
N SER A 56 39.01 10.42 -14.47
CA SER A 56 38.45 9.07 -14.37
C SER A 56 39.50 7.96 -14.17
N LYS A 57 40.79 8.23 -14.42
CA LYS A 57 41.88 7.23 -14.28
C LYS A 57 42.72 7.35 -13.00
N ASN A 58 42.58 8.42 -12.21
CA ASN A 58 43.34 8.62 -10.96
C ASN A 58 42.56 8.33 -9.66
N CYS A 59 41.31 7.86 -9.72
CA CYS A 59 40.54 7.44 -8.53
C CYS A 59 40.34 5.91 -8.43
N HIS A 60 41.07 5.12 -9.21
CA HIS A 60 40.89 3.67 -9.30
C HIS A 60 42.15 2.82 -9.07
N LYS A 61 43.19 3.35 -8.41
CA LYS A 61 44.38 2.53 -8.13
C LYS A 61 45.09 2.69 -6.78
N GLN A 62 44.50 3.33 -5.77
CA GLN A 62 45.20 3.41 -4.46
C GLN A 62 44.35 3.46 -3.19
N GLN A 63 43.08 3.05 -3.20
CA GLN A 63 42.28 2.96 -1.95
C GLN A 63 41.27 1.80 -1.90
N ILE A 64 41.50 0.72 -2.67
CA ILE A 64 40.76 -0.55 -2.54
C ILE A 64 41.77 -1.70 -2.51
N THR A 65 42.66 -1.69 -1.52
CA THR A 65 43.51 -2.87 -1.23
C THR A 65 43.89 -3.04 0.24
N SER A 66 43.32 -2.27 1.18
CA SER A 66 43.50 -2.52 2.62
C SER A 66 42.23 -2.65 3.45
N LEU A 67 41.03 -2.44 2.86
CA LEU A 67 39.75 -2.55 3.59
C LEU A 67 38.88 -3.76 3.20
N CYS A 68 39.25 -4.52 2.16
CA CYS A 68 38.51 -5.72 1.73
C CYS A 68 39.15 -7.03 2.25
N MET A 69 40.23 -6.98 3.02
CA MET A 69 40.90 -8.17 3.56
C MET A 69 40.67 -8.42 5.06
N SER A 70 39.89 -7.58 5.76
CA SER A 70 39.53 -7.82 7.17
C SER A 70 38.09 -8.32 7.37
N THR A 71 37.20 -8.19 6.39
CA THR A 71 35.79 -8.62 6.51
C THR A 71 35.48 -9.97 5.86
N SER A 72 36.34 -10.49 4.97
CA SER A 72 36.20 -11.86 4.43
C SER A 72 36.78 -12.94 5.34
N LYS A 73 37.66 -12.60 6.28
CA LYS A 73 38.27 -13.58 7.20
C LYS A 73 37.34 -14.05 8.32
N SER A 74 36.34 -13.28 8.72
CA SER A 74 35.41 -13.70 9.79
C SER A 74 34.34 -14.69 9.33
N ILE A 75 34.02 -14.74 8.03
CA ILE A 75 33.00 -15.67 7.49
C ILE A 75 33.62 -17.02 7.11
N GLU A 76 34.87 -17.04 6.62
CA GLU A 76 35.59 -18.30 6.38
C GLU A 76 35.98 -19.02 7.69
N ILE A 77 36.26 -18.29 8.78
CA ILE A 77 36.63 -18.90 10.07
C ILE A 77 35.42 -19.59 10.73
N SER A 78 34.19 -19.07 10.58
CA SER A 78 32.99 -19.73 11.12
C SER A 78 32.62 -21.03 10.39
N ILE A 79 32.87 -21.09 9.07
CA ILE A 79 32.64 -22.31 8.29
C ILE A 79 33.76 -23.33 8.53
N PHE A 80 35.00 -22.88 8.71
CA PHE A 80 36.15 -23.75 8.98
C PHE A 80 36.16 -24.34 10.40
N LEU A 81 35.61 -23.63 11.39
CA LEU A 81 35.46 -24.14 12.76
C LEU A 81 34.31 -25.17 12.87
N TYR A 82 33.21 -24.98 12.12
CA TYR A 82 32.11 -25.95 12.07
C TYR A 82 32.51 -27.29 11.44
N VAL A 83 33.39 -27.27 10.42
CA VAL A 83 33.90 -28.49 9.78
C VAL A 83 34.94 -29.22 10.64
N LYS A 84 35.60 -28.54 11.58
CA LYS A 84 36.60 -29.15 12.47
C LYS A 84 36.00 -29.91 13.66
N GLU A 85 34.79 -29.57 14.11
CA GLU A 85 34.12 -30.26 15.22
C GLU A 85 33.36 -31.53 14.77
N VAL A 86 33.03 -31.68 13.48
CA VAL A 86 32.18 -32.77 13.00
C VAL A 86 32.97 -33.94 12.36
N VAL A 87 34.26 -33.78 12.05
CA VAL A 87 35.04 -34.82 11.35
C VAL A 87 36.35 -35.13 12.09
N GLN A 88 36.30 -36.07 13.04
CA GLN A 88 37.50 -36.74 13.54
C GLN A 88 37.92 -37.86 12.57
N LEU A 89 38.93 -37.63 11.72
CA LEU A 89 39.70 -38.72 11.11
C LEU A 89 41.19 -38.37 11.01
N ARG A 90 42.02 -39.35 11.40
CA ARG A 90 43.49 -39.29 11.64
C ARG A 90 44.31 -39.05 10.35
N PRO A 91 45.55 -38.53 10.43
CA PRO A 91 46.39 -38.26 9.26
C PRO A 91 47.34 -39.44 8.95
N SER A 92 47.49 -39.81 7.67
CA SER A 92 48.73 -40.40 7.15
C SER A 92 48.92 -40.12 5.65
N PRO A 93 50.17 -40.09 5.13
CA PRO A 93 50.53 -39.31 3.95
C PRO A 93 51.00 -40.16 2.75
N ARG A 94 50.73 -39.69 1.52
CA ARG A 94 51.69 -39.53 0.40
C ARG A 94 51.04 -39.50 -0.99
N SER A 95 51.38 -38.44 -1.72
CA SER A 95 51.71 -38.35 -3.15
C SER A 95 50.98 -39.24 -4.18
N PHE A 96 50.31 -38.62 -5.16
CA PHE A 96 50.74 -38.70 -6.57
C PHE A 96 49.93 -37.75 -7.49
N LEU A 97 50.69 -36.91 -8.21
CA LEU A 97 50.52 -36.43 -9.59
C LEU A 97 49.19 -35.83 -10.10
N LEU A 98 49.30 -34.54 -10.46
CA LEU A 98 48.59 -33.89 -11.56
C LEU A 98 48.78 -34.66 -12.88
N LYS A 99 47.69 -34.99 -13.56
CA LYS A 99 47.41 -34.63 -14.98
C LYS A 99 46.03 -35.13 -15.40
N HIS A 100 45.31 -34.26 -16.12
CA HIS A 100 43.99 -34.44 -16.75
C HIS A 100 42.75 -34.47 -15.84
N CYS A 101 42.14 -33.30 -15.65
CA CYS A 101 40.68 -33.13 -15.51
C CYS A 101 40.27 -31.66 -15.70
N HIS A 102 40.10 -31.21 -16.95
CA HIS A 102 39.23 -30.06 -17.26
C HIS A 102 37.90 -30.59 -17.77
N LEU A 103 37.14 -31.28 -16.91
CA LEU A 103 35.72 -31.57 -17.14
C LEU A 103 35.01 -32.16 -15.90
N HIS A 104 35.13 -31.61 -14.68
CA HIS A 104 34.42 -32.22 -13.53
C HIS A 104 34.06 -31.29 -12.36
N ASN A 105 33.62 -30.05 -12.64
CA ASN A 105 32.99 -29.19 -11.60
C ASN A 105 31.47 -29.37 -11.46
N GLY A 106 30.83 -30.20 -12.29
CA GLY A 106 29.38 -30.47 -12.21
C GLY A 106 28.99 -31.65 -11.31
N ILE A 107 29.84 -32.68 -11.20
CA ILE A 107 29.45 -33.96 -10.58
C ILE A 107 29.75 -33.99 -9.06
N LEU A 108 30.74 -33.22 -8.57
CA LEU A 108 30.97 -33.10 -7.13
C LEU A 108 29.88 -32.27 -6.42
N GLN A 109 29.31 -31.25 -7.08
CA GLN A 109 28.17 -30.52 -6.53
C GLN A 109 26.90 -31.39 -6.50
N LEU A 110 26.70 -32.27 -7.48
CA LEU A 110 25.55 -33.19 -7.50
C LEU A 110 25.63 -34.27 -6.40
N GLN A 111 26.82 -34.77 -6.05
CA GLN A 111 26.97 -35.78 -4.99
C GLN A 111 26.84 -35.20 -3.57
N ILE A 112 27.27 -33.94 -3.36
CA ILE A 112 27.05 -33.23 -2.09
C ILE A 112 25.57 -32.87 -1.94
N VAL A 113 24.91 -32.42 -3.01
CA VAL A 113 23.47 -32.16 -3.01
C VAL A 113 22.66 -33.47 -2.84
N GLN A 114 23.07 -34.59 -3.44
CA GLN A 114 22.42 -35.90 -3.21
C GLN A 114 22.62 -36.47 -1.81
N ARG A 115 23.76 -36.20 -1.14
CA ARG A 115 23.96 -36.57 0.28
C ARG A 115 23.20 -35.66 1.24
N ILE A 116 23.03 -34.38 0.90
CA ILE A 116 22.17 -33.45 1.65
C ILE A 116 20.69 -33.83 1.50
N ILE A 117 20.26 -34.25 0.30
CA ILE A 117 18.89 -34.70 0.03
C ILE A 117 18.58 -36.07 0.69
N THR A 118 19.56 -36.97 0.82
CA THR A 118 19.33 -38.28 1.46
C THR A 118 19.37 -38.25 3.00
N HIS A 119 19.96 -37.23 3.62
CA HIS A 119 19.88 -37.01 5.07
C HIS A 119 18.59 -36.32 5.54
N ASP A 120 17.74 -35.84 4.61
CA ASP A 120 16.46 -35.20 4.92
C ASP A 120 15.27 -36.18 4.80
N LYS A 121 15.45 -37.41 5.30
CA LYS A 121 14.32 -38.35 5.48
C LYS A 121 13.53 -38.10 6.79
N ASN A 122 13.96 -37.15 7.61
CA ASN A 122 13.35 -36.86 8.92
C ASN A 122 12.72 -35.45 9.05
N GLY A 123 12.38 -34.79 7.94
CA GLY A 123 11.23 -33.86 7.87
C GLY A 123 11.18 -32.68 8.85
N ALA A 124 12.30 -32.13 9.31
CA ALA A 124 12.31 -31.05 10.32
C ALA A 124 13.24 -29.85 10.01
N GLY A 125 13.93 -29.82 8.87
CA GLY A 125 14.98 -28.81 8.60
C GLY A 125 14.51 -27.49 7.95
N TRP A 126 13.59 -27.54 6.99
CA TRP A 126 13.27 -26.35 6.17
C TRP A 126 12.28 -25.38 6.82
N SER A 127 11.40 -25.90 7.68
CA SER A 127 10.46 -25.09 8.47
C SER A 127 11.16 -24.31 9.59
N SER A 128 12.29 -24.79 10.12
CA SER A 128 13.05 -24.07 11.16
C SER A 128 13.95 -22.96 10.58
N LEU A 129 14.53 -23.17 9.39
CA LEU A 129 15.35 -22.15 8.71
C LEU A 129 14.53 -20.96 8.21
N LEU A 130 13.30 -21.18 7.74
CA LEU A 130 12.36 -20.10 7.42
C LEU A 130 11.69 -19.50 8.66
N ALA A 131 11.54 -20.26 9.76
CA ALA A 131 11.12 -19.71 11.05
C ALA A 131 12.18 -18.79 11.68
N ASN A 132 13.46 -19.01 11.34
CA ASN A 132 14.58 -18.19 11.80
C ASN A 132 14.73 -16.86 11.09
N CYS A 133 13.93 -16.50 10.07
CA CYS A 133 13.79 -15.11 9.59
C CYS A 133 12.98 -14.18 10.55
N LYS A 134 12.91 -14.56 11.83
CA LYS A 134 12.66 -13.66 12.96
C LYS A 134 13.95 -13.07 13.56
N THR A 135 15.10 -13.24 12.90
CA THR A 135 16.44 -12.92 13.46
C THR A 135 16.76 -11.44 13.62
N ILE A 136 15.91 -10.52 13.13
CA ILE A 136 16.10 -9.10 13.44
C ILE A 136 15.19 -8.77 14.61
N SER A 137 15.80 -8.63 15.78
CA SER A 137 15.14 -8.33 17.03
C SER A 137 14.63 -6.88 17.04
N THR A 138 13.51 -6.60 17.73
CA THR A 138 13.01 -5.22 17.95
C THR A 138 14.09 -4.30 18.58
N LEU A 139 15.11 -4.89 19.19
CA LEU A 139 16.21 -4.21 19.86
C LEU A 139 17.40 -3.92 18.93
N GLU A 140 17.55 -4.58 17.78
CA GLU A 140 18.76 -4.50 16.93
C GLU A 140 18.72 -3.39 15.87
N VAL A 141 17.55 -2.81 15.58
CA VAL A 141 17.34 -2.01 14.35
C VAL A 141 17.63 -0.50 14.50
N PHE A 142 17.85 0.03 15.71
CA PHE A 142 17.65 1.48 15.94
C PHE A 142 18.84 2.24 16.52
N ARG A 143 19.89 2.43 15.70
CA ARG A 143 21.19 3.05 16.04
C ARG A 143 21.15 4.33 16.88
N LYS A 144 20.34 5.34 16.53
CA LYS A 144 20.38 6.65 17.22
C LYS A 144 19.61 6.67 18.55
N ASN A 145 18.57 5.85 18.65
CA ASN A 145 17.65 5.91 19.78
C ASN A 145 18.18 5.22 21.05
N VAL A 146 19.24 4.41 20.92
CA VAL A 146 19.85 3.66 22.03
C VAL A 146 20.21 4.55 23.21
N THR A 147 20.73 5.75 22.94
CA THR A 147 21.20 6.67 23.97
C THR A 147 20.16 7.72 24.34
N HIS A 148 19.03 7.84 23.64
CA HIS A 148 18.09 8.95 23.89
C HIS A 148 17.43 8.91 25.27
N TYR A 149 17.33 7.74 25.92
CA TYR A 149 16.71 7.62 27.23
C TYR A 149 17.38 8.51 28.30
N ASN A 150 18.69 8.77 28.19
CA ASN A 150 19.45 9.61 29.12
C ASN A 150 19.61 11.07 28.65
N GLN A 151 19.02 11.44 27.51
CA GLN A 151 19.07 12.79 26.95
C GLN A 151 17.79 13.60 27.21
N TYR A 152 16.68 12.90 27.47
CA TYR A 152 15.45 13.57 27.88
C TYR A 152 15.66 14.29 29.22
N PRO A 153 14.93 15.38 29.48
CA PRO A 153 14.96 16.03 30.78
C PRO A 153 14.74 15.01 31.91
N PRO A 154 15.48 15.10 33.03
CA PRO A 154 15.23 14.27 34.20
C PRO A 154 13.75 14.31 34.59
N GLN A 155 13.21 13.20 35.09
CA GLN A 155 11.80 13.07 35.49
C GLN A 155 10.78 13.25 34.34
N THR A 156 11.19 12.98 33.09
CA THR A 156 10.24 12.86 31.97
C THR A 156 9.39 11.60 32.15
N THR A 157 8.07 11.76 32.28
CA THR A 157 7.10 10.67 32.47
C THR A 157 6.23 10.43 31.25
N LYS A 158 6.15 11.38 30.33
CA LYS A 158 5.35 11.24 29.10
C LYS A 158 6.10 11.81 27.91
N ILE A 159 6.07 11.07 26.81
CA ILE A 159 6.46 11.55 25.49
C ILE A 159 5.34 11.20 24.53
N TYR A 160 4.88 12.22 23.80
CA TYR A 160 3.86 12.12 22.77
C TYR A 160 4.43 12.64 21.45
N SER A 161 4.34 11.78 20.45
CA SER A 161 4.84 12.02 19.11
C SER A 161 3.76 11.77 18.06
N TYR A 162 3.97 12.29 16.86
CA TYR A 162 3.01 12.19 15.77
C TYR A 162 3.71 11.99 14.42
N PHE A 163 2.99 11.45 13.47
CA PHE A 163 3.40 11.30 12.07
C PHE A 163 2.51 12.15 11.16
N GLU A 164 3.14 12.83 10.20
CA GLU A 164 2.45 13.56 9.13
C GLU A 164 3.23 13.46 7.80
N CYS A 165 2.53 13.68 6.70
CA CYS A 165 3.13 14.02 5.41
C CYS A 165 3.07 15.54 5.25
N ARG A 166 4.19 16.22 5.00
CA ARG A 166 4.24 17.71 5.02
C ARG A 166 4.01 18.38 3.66
N GLY A 167 3.83 17.59 2.61
CA GLY A 167 3.65 18.00 1.22
C GLY A 167 4.60 17.25 0.31
N GLY A 168 4.69 17.64 -0.96
CA GLY A 168 5.54 16.96 -1.93
C GLY A 168 4.89 16.94 -3.31
N LYS A 169 4.94 15.78 -3.98
CA LYS A 169 4.42 15.60 -5.35
C LYS A 169 2.89 15.69 -5.44
N PHE A 170 2.18 15.38 -4.36
CA PHE A 170 0.73 15.23 -4.33
C PHE A 170 0.10 16.10 -3.22
N GLU A 171 -1.19 16.41 -3.36
CA GLU A 171 -1.93 17.31 -2.45
C GLU A 171 -2.50 16.59 -1.23
N ASP A 172 -2.83 15.32 -1.40
CA ASP A 172 -3.30 14.43 -0.35
C ASP A 172 -2.51 13.12 -0.34
N VAL A 173 -2.75 12.32 0.70
CA VAL A 173 -2.14 11.02 0.88
C VAL A 173 -3.20 9.97 1.15
N CYS A 174 -3.03 8.79 0.56
CA CYS A 174 -3.80 7.61 0.88
C CYS A 174 -3.07 6.84 1.99
N PHE A 175 -3.59 6.91 3.22
CA PHE A 175 -2.93 6.31 4.38
C PHE A 175 -3.01 4.78 4.34
N PHE A 176 -1.89 4.07 4.34
CA PHE A 176 -1.86 2.60 4.30
C PHE A 176 -0.55 2.06 4.88
N GLY A 177 -0.59 0.87 5.49
CA GLY A 177 0.60 0.10 5.88
C GLY A 177 0.95 0.10 7.37
N LEU A 178 0.25 0.87 8.21
CA LEU A 178 0.52 0.89 9.65
C LEU A 178 0.19 -0.45 10.30
N GLN A 179 -0.95 -1.06 9.97
CA GLN A 179 -1.39 -2.36 10.48
C GLN A 179 -0.37 -3.47 10.20
N TYR A 180 0.26 -3.45 9.02
CA TYR A 180 1.37 -4.35 8.72
C TYR A 180 2.50 -4.19 9.73
N VAL A 181 2.98 -2.96 9.94
CA VAL A 181 4.08 -2.67 10.87
C VAL A 181 3.71 -3.10 12.30
N LEU A 182 2.51 -2.78 12.75
CA LEU A 182 2.03 -3.15 14.08
C LEU A 182 1.99 -4.67 14.27
N LYS A 183 1.32 -5.40 13.36
CA LYS A 183 1.17 -6.87 13.46
C LYS A 183 2.49 -7.60 13.32
N ARG A 184 3.41 -7.10 12.49
CA ARG A 184 4.70 -7.76 12.24
C ARG A 184 5.71 -7.57 13.37
N TRP A 185 5.71 -6.39 14.00
CA TRP A 185 6.84 -5.94 14.85
C TRP A 185 6.47 -5.50 16.26
N MET A 186 5.20 -5.17 16.56
CA MET A 186 4.83 -4.53 17.83
C MET A 186 3.79 -5.32 18.65
N VAL A 187 2.97 -6.15 18.00
CA VAL A 187 1.92 -6.94 18.65
C VAL A 187 2.51 -8.17 19.34
N GLY A 188 2.05 -8.43 20.56
CA GLY A 188 2.44 -9.59 21.37
C GLY A 188 3.65 -9.34 22.26
N CYS A 189 4.31 -10.43 22.66
CA CYS A 189 5.59 -10.39 23.35
C CYS A 189 6.69 -10.27 22.31
N VAL A 190 7.29 -9.07 22.22
CA VAL A 190 8.26 -8.71 21.17
C VAL A 190 9.67 -8.49 21.70
N VAL A 191 9.86 -8.65 23.02
CA VAL A 191 11.16 -8.59 23.71
C VAL A 191 11.18 -9.64 24.81
N ASN A 192 12.32 -10.32 24.98
CA ASN A 192 12.61 -11.24 26.07
C ASN A 192 14.03 -10.97 26.62
N HIS A 193 14.42 -11.63 27.72
CA HIS A 193 15.74 -11.41 28.33
C HIS A 193 16.91 -11.77 27.41
N GLN A 194 16.82 -12.84 26.65
CA GLN A 194 17.89 -13.24 25.71
C GLN A 194 18.17 -12.14 24.68
N MET A 195 17.11 -11.56 24.09
CA MET A 195 17.26 -10.46 23.13
C MET A 195 17.93 -9.22 23.78
N ILE A 196 17.69 -8.98 25.07
CA ILE A 196 18.30 -7.87 25.82
C ILE A 196 19.79 -8.13 26.03
N ASP A 197 20.16 -9.35 26.39
CA ASP A 197 21.56 -9.76 26.57
C ASP A 197 22.34 -9.62 25.26
N GLU A 198 21.79 -10.14 24.16
CA GLU A 198 22.33 -10.02 22.81
C GLU A 198 22.47 -8.55 22.37
N ALA A 199 21.42 -7.73 22.59
CA ALA A 199 21.45 -6.32 22.25
C ALA A 199 22.47 -5.52 23.08
N LYS A 200 22.61 -5.82 24.38
CA LYS A 200 23.61 -5.20 25.24
C LYS A 200 25.01 -5.50 24.73
N GLU A 201 25.31 -6.76 24.44
CA GLU A 201 26.62 -7.16 23.93
C GLU A 201 26.91 -6.50 22.58
N PHE A 202 25.93 -6.53 21.66
CA PHE A 202 26.03 -5.89 20.36
C PHE A 202 26.31 -4.40 20.48
N TYR A 203 25.52 -3.66 21.28
CA TYR A 203 25.68 -2.23 21.42
C TYR A 203 26.97 -1.86 22.14
N LYS A 204 27.40 -2.63 23.14
CA LYS A 204 28.70 -2.42 23.77
C LYS A 204 29.84 -2.52 22.75
N LYS A 205 29.81 -3.50 21.85
CA LYS A 205 30.77 -3.59 20.73
C LYS A 205 30.63 -2.41 19.77
N HIS A 206 29.40 -2.05 19.40
CA HIS A 206 29.11 -0.96 18.46
C HIS A 206 29.60 0.41 18.96
N PHE A 207 29.46 0.68 20.27
CA PHE A 207 29.93 1.89 20.93
C PHE A 207 31.35 1.74 21.52
N THR A 208 32.19 0.91 20.89
CA THR A 208 33.62 0.79 21.19
C THR A 208 33.92 0.52 22.66
N GLY A 209 33.13 -0.35 23.29
CA GLY A 209 33.25 -0.76 24.69
C GLY A 209 32.39 0.05 25.68
N LEU A 210 31.79 1.17 25.25
CA LEU A 210 30.96 2.01 26.11
C LEU A 210 29.59 1.36 26.35
N ASP A 211 29.25 1.15 27.62
CA ASP A 211 27.98 0.54 28.04
C ASP A 211 26.88 1.61 28.12
N VAL A 212 26.22 1.88 26.99
CA VAL A 212 25.17 2.92 26.86
C VAL A 212 23.76 2.36 26.73
N PHE A 213 23.60 1.05 26.62
CA PHE A 213 22.31 0.44 26.36
C PHE A 213 21.42 0.50 27.62
N ASN A 214 20.14 0.87 27.45
CA ASN A 214 19.18 0.93 28.56
C ASN A 214 18.66 -0.46 28.95
N GLU A 215 19.56 -1.31 29.45
CA GLU A 215 19.23 -2.67 29.88
C GLU A 215 18.11 -2.67 30.92
N ASN A 216 18.22 -1.84 31.96
CA ASN A 216 17.23 -1.78 33.04
C ASN A 216 15.83 -1.43 32.54
N GLY A 217 15.71 -0.46 31.63
CA GLY A 217 14.44 -0.09 31.02
C GLY A 217 13.83 -1.22 30.19
N TRP A 218 14.65 -1.96 29.45
CA TRP A 218 14.18 -3.10 28.67
C TRP A 218 13.81 -4.31 29.54
N ARG A 219 14.61 -4.63 30.57
CA ARG A 219 14.27 -5.70 31.52
C ARG A 219 12.96 -5.39 32.24
N TYR A 220 12.74 -4.14 32.64
CA TYR A 220 11.46 -3.70 33.20
C TYR A 220 10.26 -4.01 32.29
N ILE A 221 10.39 -3.79 30.97
CA ILE A 221 9.33 -4.14 30.00
C ILE A 221 9.10 -5.66 29.96
N VAL A 222 10.14 -6.47 30.05
CA VAL A 222 10.02 -7.93 30.09
C VAL A 222 9.36 -8.39 31.40
N ASP A 223 9.85 -7.92 32.54
CA ASP A 223 9.43 -8.39 33.86
C ASP A 223 8.00 -7.94 34.20
N TYR A 224 7.71 -6.66 33.99
CA TYR A 224 6.44 -6.03 34.37
C TYR A 224 5.39 -6.13 33.27
N HIS A 225 5.74 -5.78 32.02
CA HIS A 225 4.81 -5.80 30.88
C HIS A 225 4.82 -7.13 30.10
N LYS A 226 5.54 -8.15 30.58
CA LYS A 226 5.64 -9.48 29.93
C LYS A 226 6.11 -9.40 28.48
N GLY A 227 7.07 -8.50 28.22
CA GLY A 227 7.66 -8.28 26.90
C GLY A 227 6.73 -7.57 25.90
N ARG A 228 5.57 -7.07 26.36
CA ARG A 228 4.63 -6.29 25.55
C ARG A 228 4.97 -4.81 25.66
N LEU A 229 4.83 -4.06 24.57
CA LEU A 229 5.21 -2.66 24.53
C LEU A 229 4.14 -1.76 25.18
N PRO A 230 4.43 -1.04 26.27
CA PRO A 230 3.50 -0.10 26.90
C PRO A 230 3.43 1.23 26.11
N LEU A 231 2.86 1.13 24.90
CA LEU A 231 2.59 2.25 24.01
C LEU A 231 1.12 2.26 23.64
N ARG A 232 0.59 3.44 23.34
CA ARG A 232 -0.70 3.66 22.70
C ARG A 232 -0.47 4.36 21.37
N ILE A 233 -1.12 3.86 20.32
CA ILE A 233 -1.09 4.47 18.99
C ILE A 233 -2.53 4.76 18.57
N LYS A 234 -2.79 6.04 18.24
CA LYS A 234 -4.03 6.42 17.55
C LYS A 234 -3.74 6.68 16.08
N ALA A 235 -4.64 6.32 15.16
CA ALA A 235 -4.44 6.54 13.72
C ALA A 235 -5.76 6.80 12.99
N VAL A 236 -5.68 7.52 11.86
CA VAL A 236 -6.78 7.52 10.89
C VAL A 236 -6.98 6.11 10.32
N PRO A 237 -8.22 5.72 9.93
CA PRO A 237 -8.44 4.44 9.27
C PRO A 237 -7.61 4.30 7.99
N GLU A 238 -7.08 3.12 7.70
CA GLU A 238 -6.32 2.89 6.47
C GLU A 238 -7.23 2.98 5.24
N GLY A 239 -6.74 3.51 4.13
CA GLY A 239 -7.51 3.87 2.94
C GLY A 239 -8.12 5.26 3.00
N SER A 240 -8.00 5.99 4.12
CA SER A 240 -8.43 7.38 4.21
C SER A 240 -7.56 8.30 3.35
N ILE A 241 -8.20 9.25 2.68
CA ILE A 241 -7.53 10.27 1.87
C ILE A 241 -7.44 11.55 2.70
N ILE A 242 -6.22 11.88 3.12
CA ILE A 242 -5.95 12.97 4.06
C ILE A 242 -5.06 14.01 3.39
N PRO A 243 -5.45 15.29 3.33
CA PRO A 243 -4.58 16.35 2.86
C PRO A 243 -3.27 16.41 3.65
N TYR A 244 -2.16 16.76 2.98
CA TYR A 244 -0.88 16.92 3.68
C TYR A 244 -0.98 17.95 4.83
N LYS A 245 -0.01 17.93 5.74
CA LYS A 245 0.07 18.73 7.00
C LYS A 245 -1.01 18.38 8.02
N ASN A 246 -1.67 17.23 7.85
CA ASN A 246 -2.51 16.64 8.88
C ASN A 246 -1.82 15.46 9.57
N VAL A 247 -2.13 15.28 10.85
CA VAL A 247 -1.71 14.12 11.62
C VAL A 247 -2.37 12.87 11.07
N LEU A 248 -1.57 11.82 10.82
CA LEU A 248 -2.07 10.51 10.38
C LEU A 248 -2.13 9.52 11.52
N PHE A 249 -1.13 9.55 12.41
CA PHE A 249 -1.12 8.77 13.63
C PHE A 249 -0.27 9.42 14.72
N THR A 250 -0.54 9.04 15.96
CA THR A 250 0.14 9.53 17.17
C THR A 250 0.63 8.36 17.99
N VAL A 251 1.67 8.56 18.78
CA VAL A 251 2.30 7.54 19.62
C VAL A 251 2.59 8.14 20.99
N GLU A 252 2.22 7.45 22.05
CA GLU A 252 2.53 7.84 23.41
C GLU A 252 2.83 6.63 24.31
N ASN A 253 3.71 6.78 25.29
CA ASN A 253 3.94 5.75 26.30
C ASN A 253 2.76 5.68 27.27
N THR A 254 2.39 4.48 27.70
CA THR A 254 1.31 4.25 28.69
C THR A 254 1.84 4.03 30.10
N ASP A 255 3.14 3.75 30.25
CA ASP A 255 3.83 3.63 31.53
C ASP A 255 4.88 4.76 31.68
N PRO A 256 4.87 5.52 32.80
CA PRO A 256 5.77 6.63 33.01
C PRO A 256 7.26 6.24 33.15
N LYS A 257 7.58 5.01 33.53
CA LYS A 257 8.97 4.54 33.69
C LYS A 257 9.70 4.32 32.36
N VAL A 258 8.96 4.29 31.25
CA VAL A 258 9.49 4.01 29.92
C VAL A 258 9.09 5.08 28.90
N ALA A 259 9.07 6.35 29.33
CA ALA A 259 8.76 7.48 28.46
C ALA A 259 9.62 7.53 27.19
N TRP A 260 10.90 7.14 27.30
CA TRP A 260 11.86 7.03 26.20
C TRP A 260 11.41 6.07 25.06
N LEU A 261 10.51 5.13 25.36
CA LEU A 261 10.06 4.11 24.41
C LEU A 261 9.31 4.70 23.22
N THR A 262 8.59 5.82 23.39
CA THR A 262 7.79 6.45 22.33
C THR A 262 8.62 6.71 21.07
N ASN A 263 9.80 7.32 21.23
CA ASN A 263 10.68 7.64 20.10
C ASN A 263 11.67 6.54 19.78
N TRP A 264 11.81 5.49 20.61
CA TRP A 264 12.55 4.29 20.22
C TRP A 264 12.02 3.73 18.89
N PHE A 265 10.69 3.68 18.76
CA PHE A 265 9.98 3.19 17.59
C PHE A 265 9.83 4.21 16.45
N GLU A 266 10.38 5.42 16.58
CA GLU A 266 10.34 6.43 15.51
C GLU A 266 10.82 5.85 14.18
N THR A 267 11.98 5.20 14.18
CA THR A 267 12.59 4.71 12.95
C THR A 267 11.74 3.60 12.29
N LEU A 268 11.17 2.69 13.07
CA LEU A 268 10.28 1.64 12.56
C LEU A 268 9.00 2.23 11.98
N LEU A 269 8.31 3.06 12.76
CA LEU A 269 7.02 3.65 12.38
C LEU A 269 7.20 4.64 11.24
N LEU A 270 8.37 5.26 11.10
CA LEU A 270 8.67 6.12 9.97
C LEU A 270 8.69 5.33 8.66
N GLN A 271 9.03 4.03 8.65
CA GLN A 271 9.03 3.18 7.44
C GLN A 271 7.65 3.06 6.79
N VAL A 272 6.56 3.38 7.51
CA VAL A 272 5.21 3.51 6.95
C VAL A 272 5.17 4.56 5.82
N TRP A 273 6.18 5.44 5.70
CA TRP A 273 6.34 6.33 4.54
C TRP A 273 6.25 5.58 3.21
N TYR A 274 6.81 4.36 3.13
CA TYR A 274 6.92 3.60 1.90
C TYR A 274 5.55 3.14 1.37
N PRO A 275 4.75 2.36 2.12
CA PRO A 275 3.40 1.99 1.68
C PRO A 275 2.48 3.20 1.47
N ILE A 276 2.59 4.27 2.27
CA ILE A 276 1.82 5.50 2.03
C ILE A 276 2.18 6.10 0.66
N THR A 277 3.47 6.19 0.33
CA THR A 277 3.92 6.81 -0.92
C THR A 277 3.51 5.99 -2.13
N VAL A 278 3.67 4.67 -2.08
CA VAL A 278 3.25 3.77 -3.17
C VAL A 278 1.73 3.78 -3.35
N CYS A 279 0.97 3.68 -2.26
CA CYS A 279 -0.50 3.73 -2.29
C CYS A 279 -1.01 5.05 -2.87
N THR A 280 -0.43 6.17 -2.44
CA THR A 280 -0.75 7.51 -2.96
C THR A 280 -0.39 7.64 -4.43
N SER A 281 0.84 7.28 -4.81
CA SER A 281 1.27 7.32 -6.21
C SER A 281 0.35 6.48 -7.10
N SER A 282 0.06 5.24 -6.70
CA SER A 282 -0.87 4.36 -7.40
C SER A 282 -2.27 4.96 -7.52
N ARG A 283 -2.79 5.59 -6.47
CA ARG A 283 -4.07 6.32 -6.51
C ARG A 283 -4.05 7.42 -7.57
N TYR A 284 -3.00 8.23 -7.63
CA TYR A 284 -2.91 9.32 -8.61
C TYR A 284 -2.82 8.79 -10.05
N HIS A 285 -2.17 7.64 -10.29
CA HIS A 285 -2.25 6.96 -11.58
C HIS A 285 -3.71 6.58 -11.90
N LYS A 286 -4.45 6.05 -10.92
CA LYS A 286 -5.88 5.71 -11.10
C LYS A 286 -6.73 6.93 -11.44
N ILE A 287 -6.51 8.06 -10.78
CA ILE A 287 -7.19 9.34 -11.07
C ILE A 287 -6.90 9.76 -12.51
N LEU A 288 -5.63 9.71 -12.92
CA LEU A 288 -5.20 10.09 -14.26
C LEU A 288 -5.87 9.22 -15.33
N ILE A 289 -5.82 7.90 -15.17
CA ILE A 289 -6.48 6.95 -16.09
C ILE A 289 -7.98 7.19 -16.12
N ALA A 290 -8.63 7.35 -14.96
CA ALA A 290 -10.07 7.59 -14.88
C ALA A 290 -10.49 8.85 -15.65
N LYS A 291 -9.72 9.94 -15.53
CA LYS A 291 -9.95 11.18 -16.29
C LYS A 291 -9.94 10.93 -17.80
N TYR A 292 -8.98 10.18 -18.32
CA TYR A 292 -8.90 9.91 -19.77
C TYR A 292 -9.94 8.90 -20.25
N LEU A 293 -10.30 7.89 -19.44
CA LEU A 293 -11.44 7.03 -19.73
C LEU A 293 -12.73 7.87 -19.79
N GLU A 294 -12.97 8.76 -18.83
CA GLU A 294 -14.13 9.64 -18.87
C GLU A 294 -14.15 10.54 -20.12
N MET A 295 -13.00 11.01 -20.60
CA MET A 295 -12.93 11.83 -21.82
C MET A 295 -13.11 11.03 -23.11
N THR A 296 -12.64 9.77 -23.14
CA THR A 296 -12.41 9.06 -24.41
C THR A 296 -13.13 7.72 -24.55
N SER A 297 -13.83 7.25 -23.50
CA SER A 297 -14.35 5.89 -23.37
C SER A 297 -15.83 5.87 -22.98
N ASP A 298 -16.56 4.82 -23.39
CA ASP A 298 -17.99 4.68 -23.08
C ASP A 298 -18.20 4.06 -21.69
N SER A 299 -17.21 3.30 -21.20
CA SER A 299 -17.22 2.67 -19.88
C SER A 299 -15.90 2.88 -19.13
N SER A 300 -15.98 2.89 -17.80
CA SER A 300 -14.84 2.87 -16.89
C SER A 300 -14.62 1.51 -16.21
N ASP A 301 -15.34 0.46 -16.62
CA ASP A 301 -15.32 -0.85 -15.93
C ASP A 301 -13.93 -1.51 -15.93
N SER A 302 -13.09 -1.17 -16.92
CA SER A 302 -11.72 -1.67 -17.01
C SER A 302 -10.74 -0.99 -16.04
N LEU A 303 -11.09 0.17 -15.46
CA LEU A 303 -10.21 0.98 -14.61
C LEU A 303 -9.48 0.19 -13.51
N PRO A 304 -10.11 -0.77 -12.79
CA PRO A 304 -9.43 -1.52 -11.73
C PRO A 304 -8.24 -2.38 -12.21
N TYR A 305 -8.12 -2.62 -13.52
CA TYR A 305 -7.07 -3.44 -14.14
C TYR A 305 -6.14 -2.65 -15.06
N LYS A 306 -6.34 -1.33 -15.21
CA LYS A 306 -5.61 -0.51 -16.19
C LYS A 306 -4.14 -0.24 -15.85
N LEU A 307 -3.73 -0.49 -14.61
CA LEU A 307 -2.33 -0.43 -14.18
C LEU A 307 -1.98 -1.74 -13.50
N HIS A 308 -0.98 -2.45 -14.02
CA HIS A 308 -0.51 -3.74 -13.56
C HIS A 308 0.89 -3.60 -12.94
N ASP A 309 1.09 -4.17 -11.76
CA ASP A 309 2.38 -4.15 -11.10
C ASP A 309 3.35 -5.22 -11.66
N PHE A 310 4.46 -4.74 -12.23
CA PHE A 310 5.62 -5.52 -12.70
C PHE A 310 6.87 -5.27 -11.84
N GLY A 311 6.70 -4.66 -10.67
CA GLY A 311 7.77 -4.11 -9.84
C GLY A 311 8.57 -5.11 -9.01
N TYR A 312 8.20 -6.40 -9.00
CA TYR A 312 8.83 -7.38 -8.11
C TYR A 312 10.36 -7.41 -8.26
N ARG A 313 10.86 -7.60 -9.49
CA ARG A 313 12.29 -7.65 -9.80
C ARG A 313 13.01 -6.32 -9.63
N GLY A 314 12.27 -5.20 -9.66
CA GLY A 314 12.80 -3.85 -9.52
C GLY A 314 12.86 -3.36 -8.07
N SER A 315 12.34 -4.13 -7.12
CA SER A 315 12.29 -3.77 -5.71
C SER A 315 13.60 -4.12 -4.98
N SER A 316 13.93 -3.37 -3.93
CA SER A 316 15.16 -3.54 -3.15
C SER A 316 15.22 -4.79 -2.29
N SER A 317 14.07 -5.40 -1.98
CA SER A 317 13.98 -6.65 -1.22
C SER A 317 12.62 -7.31 -1.46
N VAL A 318 12.49 -8.58 -1.05
CA VAL A 318 11.20 -9.31 -1.07
C VAL A 318 10.17 -8.63 -0.15
N GLU A 319 10.59 -8.13 1.02
CA GLU A 319 9.70 -7.42 1.93
C GLU A 319 9.24 -6.08 1.34
N SER A 320 10.15 -5.32 0.71
CA SER A 320 9.82 -4.09 -0.01
C SER A 320 8.79 -4.38 -1.11
N ALA A 321 9.04 -5.40 -1.94
CA ALA A 321 8.10 -5.78 -3.00
C ALA A 321 6.72 -6.15 -2.47
N ALA A 322 6.67 -6.93 -1.39
CA ALA A 322 5.42 -7.33 -0.76
C ALA A 322 4.62 -6.13 -0.23
N ILE A 323 5.29 -5.20 0.46
CA ILE A 323 4.65 -4.00 1.02
C ILE A 323 4.20 -3.04 -0.10
N GLY A 324 5.05 -2.86 -1.11
CA GLY A 324 4.79 -2.00 -2.24
C GLY A 324 3.60 -2.48 -3.07
N ASP A 325 3.58 -3.77 -3.44
CA ASP A 325 2.45 -4.36 -4.16
C ASP A 325 1.16 -4.34 -3.31
N ALA A 326 1.22 -4.66 -2.02
CA ALA A 326 0.04 -4.55 -1.16
C ALA A 326 -0.55 -3.12 -1.15
N ALA A 327 0.31 -2.10 -1.21
CA ALA A 327 -0.10 -0.69 -1.32
C ALA A 327 -0.69 -0.35 -2.69
N HIS A 328 -0.15 -0.92 -3.77
CA HIS A 328 -0.72 -0.81 -5.12
C HIS A 328 -2.11 -1.46 -5.19
N LEU A 329 -2.27 -2.64 -4.58
CA LEU A 329 -3.51 -3.41 -4.57
C LEU A 329 -4.66 -2.71 -3.82
N VAL A 330 -4.39 -1.65 -3.04
CA VAL A 330 -5.47 -0.78 -2.54
C VAL A 330 -6.23 -0.11 -3.70
N ASN A 331 -5.55 0.19 -4.81
CA ASN A 331 -6.10 0.94 -5.93
C ASN A 331 -6.43 0.07 -7.14
N PHE A 332 -5.66 -0.97 -7.42
CA PHE A 332 -5.82 -1.84 -8.59
C PHE A 332 -5.86 -3.32 -8.20
N TYR A 333 -6.12 -4.18 -9.18
CA TYR A 333 -6.16 -5.64 -8.99
C TYR A 333 -5.10 -6.38 -9.83
N GLY A 334 -4.44 -5.73 -10.80
CA GLY A 334 -3.43 -6.36 -11.65
C GLY A 334 -2.05 -6.39 -10.99
N THR A 335 -1.47 -7.57 -10.78
CA THR A 335 -0.10 -7.70 -10.25
C THR A 335 0.56 -9.02 -10.63
N ASP A 336 1.86 -8.96 -10.94
CA ASP A 336 2.75 -10.14 -11.01
C ASP A 336 3.58 -10.32 -9.72
N THR A 337 3.48 -9.39 -8.77
CA THR A 337 4.18 -9.41 -7.49
C THR A 337 3.43 -10.25 -6.46
N VAL A 338 3.48 -11.58 -6.62
CA VAL A 338 2.76 -12.54 -5.74
C VAL A 338 3.02 -12.33 -4.24
N ALA A 339 4.17 -11.77 -3.88
CA ALA A 339 4.53 -11.46 -2.49
C ALA A 339 3.52 -10.51 -1.80
N GLY A 340 2.97 -9.51 -2.51
CA GLY A 340 2.00 -8.59 -1.93
C GLY A 340 0.62 -9.21 -1.73
N ILE A 341 0.19 -10.12 -2.61
CA ILE A 341 -1.01 -10.96 -2.39
C ILE A 341 -0.89 -11.73 -1.07
N ARG A 342 0.28 -12.34 -0.81
CA ARG A 342 0.53 -13.08 0.44
C ARG A 342 0.54 -12.16 1.66
N LEU A 343 1.09 -10.95 1.54
CA LEU A 343 1.04 -9.95 2.60
C LEU A 343 -0.40 -9.54 2.91
N CYS A 344 -1.20 -9.22 1.89
CA CYS A 344 -2.62 -8.89 2.03
C CYS A 344 -3.42 -10.01 2.71
N SER A 345 -3.16 -11.26 2.34
CA SER A 345 -3.79 -12.42 2.98
C SER A 345 -3.44 -12.53 4.46
N LYS A 346 -2.15 -12.39 4.80
CA LYS A 346 -1.67 -12.55 6.17
C LYS A 346 -2.04 -11.40 7.10
N TYR A 347 -1.97 -10.16 6.61
CA TYR A 347 -2.10 -8.98 7.47
C TYR A 347 -3.43 -8.25 7.35
N TYR A 348 -4.17 -8.42 6.25
CA TYR A 348 -5.41 -7.70 5.95
C TYR A 348 -6.60 -8.62 5.61
N GLY A 349 -6.47 -9.94 5.78
CA GLY A 349 -7.59 -10.88 5.70
C GLY A 349 -8.18 -11.08 4.31
N CYS A 350 -7.46 -10.74 3.23
CA CYS A 350 -7.92 -10.90 1.85
C CYS A 350 -7.26 -12.12 1.18
N SER A 351 -8.03 -13.17 0.87
CA SER A 351 -7.47 -14.42 0.32
C SER A 351 -6.84 -14.25 -1.06
N MET A 352 -7.38 -13.35 -1.87
CA MET A 352 -6.88 -13.05 -3.21
C MET A 352 -7.02 -11.55 -3.48
N ALA A 353 -5.96 -10.81 -3.20
CA ALA A 353 -5.97 -9.36 -3.36
C ALA A 353 -5.76 -8.94 -4.83
N GLY A 354 -5.00 -9.69 -5.62
CA GLY A 354 -4.69 -9.36 -7.01
C GLY A 354 -4.76 -10.57 -7.93
N VAL A 355 -4.77 -10.32 -9.23
CA VAL A 355 -4.84 -11.32 -10.29
C VAL A 355 -3.85 -10.99 -11.39
N SER A 356 -3.50 -12.01 -12.18
CA SER A 356 -2.70 -11.86 -13.40
C SER A 356 -3.26 -12.77 -14.51
N ILE A 357 -2.65 -12.66 -15.68
CA ILE A 357 -2.98 -13.42 -16.89
C ILE A 357 -1.72 -14.10 -17.41
N PRO A 358 -1.85 -15.17 -18.21
CA PRO A 358 -0.73 -15.70 -18.97
C PRO A 358 -0.05 -14.61 -19.80
N ALA A 359 1.27 -14.49 -19.67
CA ALA A 359 2.07 -13.51 -20.37
C ALA A 359 3.41 -14.10 -20.82
N ALA A 360 3.86 -13.71 -22.02
CA ALA A 360 5.19 -14.04 -22.52
C ALA A 360 6.22 -13.01 -22.04
N GLU A 361 7.46 -13.47 -21.84
CA GLU A 361 8.64 -12.63 -21.72
C GLU A 361 9.64 -12.95 -22.86
N HIS A 362 10.65 -12.10 -23.07
CA HIS A 362 11.56 -12.22 -24.22
C HIS A 362 12.23 -13.60 -24.31
N SER A 363 12.56 -14.25 -23.19
CA SER A 363 13.18 -15.58 -23.20
C SER A 363 12.31 -16.62 -23.93
N THR A 364 10.99 -16.60 -23.68
CA THR A 364 10.01 -17.53 -24.26
C THR A 364 9.76 -17.32 -25.76
N ILE A 365 10.10 -16.13 -26.28
CA ILE A 365 10.01 -15.81 -27.71
C ILE A 365 11.36 -16.11 -28.38
N THR A 366 12.44 -15.54 -27.85
CA THR A 366 13.78 -15.63 -28.44
C THR A 366 14.36 -17.05 -28.45
N SER A 367 13.90 -17.95 -27.56
CA SER A 367 14.28 -19.37 -27.57
C SER A 367 13.88 -20.09 -28.86
N TRP A 368 12.90 -19.56 -29.62
CA TRP A 368 12.49 -20.07 -30.92
C TRP A 368 13.36 -19.57 -32.07
N LYS A 369 14.29 -18.65 -31.80
CA LYS A 369 15.09 -17.90 -32.78
C LYS A 369 14.25 -16.91 -33.59
N ARG A 370 14.94 -15.97 -34.24
CA ARG A 370 14.32 -14.87 -34.97
C ARG A 370 13.44 -15.34 -36.11
N GLU A 371 13.85 -16.39 -36.81
CA GLU A 371 13.15 -16.91 -37.99
C GLU A 371 11.82 -17.59 -37.62
N ASN A 372 11.63 -17.98 -36.36
CA ASN A 372 10.42 -18.65 -35.88
C ASN A 372 9.65 -17.80 -34.84
N GLU A 373 9.80 -16.48 -34.85
CA GLU A 373 9.04 -15.58 -33.95
C GLU A 373 7.52 -15.77 -34.11
N VAL A 374 7.03 -15.94 -35.35
CA VAL A 374 5.62 -16.24 -35.63
C VAL A 374 5.17 -17.56 -34.99
N GLU A 375 6.00 -18.60 -35.00
CA GLU A 375 5.65 -19.90 -34.44
C GLU A 375 5.65 -19.86 -32.91
N ALA A 376 6.52 -19.06 -32.29
CA ALA A 376 6.45 -18.80 -30.85
C ALA A 376 5.10 -18.20 -30.44
N TYR A 377 4.61 -17.20 -31.18
CA TYR A 377 3.31 -16.59 -30.93
C TYR A 377 2.15 -17.52 -31.24
N ARG A 378 2.22 -18.27 -32.35
CA ARG A 378 1.22 -19.29 -32.72
C ARG A 378 1.10 -20.33 -31.61
N HIS A 379 2.21 -20.81 -31.09
CA HIS A 379 2.26 -21.76 -29.99
C HIS A 379 1.57 -21.18 -28.73
N LEU A 380 1.85 -19.93 -28.36
CA LEU A 380 1.19 -19.28 -27.23
C LEU A 380 -0.33 -19.18 -27.40
N LEU A 381 -0.83 -18.81 -28.59
CA LEU A 381 -2.26 -18.76 -28.87
C LEU A 381 -2.92 -20.15 -28.79
N GLN A 382 -2.21 -21.21 -29.17
CA GLN A 382 -2.68 -22.59 -29.08
C GLN A 382 -2.69 -23.12 -27.64
N GLN A 383 -1.69 -22.74 -26.82
CA GLN A 383 -1.64 -23.12 -25.40
C GLN A 383 -2.71 -22.38 -24.59
N TYR A 384 -3.04 -21.14 -24.96
CA TYR A 384 -4.04 -20.31 -24.30
C TYR A 384 -5.18 -19.94 -25.28
N PRO A 385 -5.99 -20.91 -25.74
CA PRO A 385 -7.00 -20.69 -26.77
C PRO A 385 -8.14 -19.77 -26.31
N ASN A 386 -8.41 -19.74 -25.00
CA ASN A 386 -9.42 -18.89 -24.37
C ASN A 386 -8.78 -17.92 -23.37
N GLY A 387 -9.53 -16.89 -22.98
CA GLY A 387 -9.10 -15.92 -21.97
C GLY A 387 -8.15 -14.85 -22.51
N LEU A 388 -7.46 -14.18 -21.59
CA LEU A 388 -6.51 -13.11 -21.91
C LEU A 388 -5.11 -13.68 -22.03
N VAL A 389 -4.34 -13.22 -23.03
CA VAL A 389 -2.91 -13.55 -23.16
C VAL A 389 -2.13 -12.31 -23.58
N SER A 390 -1.06 -11.99 -22.85
CA SER A 390 -0.16 -10.88 -23.19
C SER A 390 1.09 -11.39 -23.89
N VAL A 391 1.47 -10.78 -25.01
CA VAL A 391 2.63 -11.24 -25.80
C VAL A 391 3.59 -10.08 -26.07
N VAL A 392 4.80 -10.19 -25.53
CA VAL A 392 5.89 -9.24 -25.84
C VAL A 392 6.26 -9.34 -27.32
N SER A 393 6.19 -8.19 -28.01
CA SER A 393 6.16 -8.13 -29.48
C SER A 393 7.30 -7.31 -30.09
N ASP A 394 8.32 -6.97 -29.30
CA ASP A 394 9.46 -6.14 -29.71
C ASP A 394 10.81 -6.86 -29.53
N SER A 395 10.83 -8.19 -29.54
CA SER A 395 12.08 -8.97 -29.41
C SER A 395 13.08 -8.67 -30.54
N TYR A 396 12.61 -8.29 -31.73
CA TYR A 396 13.47 -7.94 -32.86
C TYR A 396 13.05 -6.65 -33.58
N ASP A 397 11.81 -6.57 -34.04
CA ASP A 397 11.26 -5.38 -34.71
C ASP A 397 9.76 -5.28 -34.42
N LEU A 398 9.41 -4.37 -33.52
CA LEU A 398 8.03 -4.18 -33.08
C LEU A 398 7.08 -3.85 -34.24
N TYR A 399 7.47 -2.93 -35.12
CA TYR A 399 6.57 -2.45 -36.17
C TYR A 399 6.34 -3.52 -37.22
N SER A 400 7.41 -4.21 -37.65
CA SER A 400 7.29 -5.34 -38.57
C SER A 400 6.52 -6.50 -37.95
N CYS A 401 6.69 -6.78 -36.65
CA CYS A 401 5.93 -7.81 -35.93
C CYS A 401 4.42 -7.48 -35.90
N VAL A 402 4.06 -6.27 -35.49
CA VAL A 402 2.66 -5.82 -35.41
C VAL A 402 2.00 -5.79 -36.79
N GLU A 403 2.71 -5.32 -37.82
CA GLU A 403 2.19 -5.23 -39.19
C GLU A 403 2.09 -6.62 -39.84
N LYS A 404 3.19 -7.39 -39.88
CA LYS A 404 3.28 -8.61 -40.69
C LYS A 404 2.82 -9.86 -39.94
N ILE A 405 3.20 -10.01 -38.68
CA ILE A 405 2.86 -11.21 -37.93
C ILE A 405 1.45 -11.08 -37.35
N TRP A 406 1.20 -10.07 -36.53
CA TRP A 406 -0.12 -9.86 -35.94
C TRP A 406 -1.14 -9.37 -36.97
N GLY A 407 -0.75 -8.50 -37.91
CA GLY A 407 -1.66 -7.95 -38.92
C GLY A 407 -1.94 -8.87 -40.12
N HIS A 408 -1.11 -9.90 -40.35
CA HIS A 408 -1.31 -10.86 -41.44
C HIS A 408 -1.23 -12.33 -40.99
N GLU A 409 -0.05 -12.84 -40.64
CA GLU A 409 0.17 -14.30 -40.48
C GLU A 409 -0.67 -14.96 -39.38
N LEU A 410 -0.91 -14.24 -38.29
CA LEU A 410 -1.70 -14.72 -37.14
C LEU A 410 -3.06 -14.04 -37.02
N LYS A 411 -3.43 -13.18 -37.98
CA LYS A 411 -4.66 -12.37 -37.92
C LYS A 411 -5.91 -13.22 -37.71
N GLU A 412 -6.04 -14.33 -38.44
CA GLU A 412 -7.19 -15.22 -38.32
C GLU A 412 -7.28 -15.85 -36.92
N LEU A 413 -6.14 -16.26 -36.34
CA LEU A 413 -6.11 -16.81 -34.98
C LEU A 413 -6.49 -15.76 -33.93
N VAL A 414 -6.09 -14.51 -34.12
CA VAL A 414 -6.50 -13.39 -33.24
C VAL A 414 -8.00 -13.13 -33.37
N MET A 415 -8.53 -13.08 -34.60
CA MET A 415 -9.94 -12.84 -34.87
C MET A 415 -10.84 -13.96 -34.37
N GLN A 416 -10.37 -15.22 -34.42
CA GLN A 416 -11.11 -16.37 -33.91
C GLN A 416 -11.47 -16.18 -32.43
N ARG A 417 -10.65 -15.47 -31.63
CA ARG A 417 -10.90 -15.21 -30.20
C ARG A 417 -12.13 -14.34 -29.89
N LYS A 418 -12.79 -13.81 -30.92
CA LYS A 418 -14.05 -13.09 -30.80
C LYS A 418 -15.02 -13.92 -29.94
N HIS A 419 -15.44 -13.36 -28.79
CA HIS A 419 -16.31 -13.95 -27.76
C HIS A 419 -15.68 -14.89 -26.73
N HIS A 420 -14.40 -15.26 -26.82
CA HIS A 420 -13.79 -16.18 -25.84
C HIS A 420 -12.38 -15.79 -25.38
N GLY A 421 -11.81 -14.71 -25.89
CA GLY A 421 -10.53 -14.21 -25.38
C GLY A 421 -10.08 -12.88 -25.98
N CYS A 422 -8.92 -12.42 -25.52
CA CYS A 422 -8.26 -11.22 -26.05
C CYS A 422 -6.75 -11.44 -26.08
N VAL A 423 -6.11 -11.04 -27.18
CA VAL A 423 -4.65 -10.89 -27.25
C VAL A 423 -4.29 -9.47 -26.83
N ILE A 424 -3.27 -9.36 -26.00
CA ILE A 424 -2.74 -8.08 -25.54
C ILE A 424 -1.31 -7.97 -26.09
N ILE A 425 -1.12 -7.12 -27.09
CA ILE A 425 0.19 -6.87 -27.69
C ILE A 425 0.99 -5.98 -26.74
N ARG A 426 2.20 -6.41 -26.41
CA ARG A 426 3.08 -5.71 -25.46
C ARG A 426 4.34 -5.19 -26.13
N PRO A 427 4.43 -3.88 -26.43
CA PRO A 427 5.70 -3.19 -26.61
C PRO A 427 6.46 -3.01 -25.28
N ASP A 428 7.78 -3.16 -25.30
CA ASP A 428 8.66 -3.08 -24.12
C ASP A 428 9.94 -2.25 -24.38
N SER A 429 9.92 -1.38 -25.41
CA SER A 429 11.03 -0.48 -25.75
C SER A 429 10.57 0.73 -26.57
N GLY A 430 11.39 1.79 -26.59
CA GLY A 430 11.15 3.04 -27.31
C GLY A 430 10.45 4.13 -26.50
N ASP A 431 10.10 5.27 -27.12
CA ASP A 431 9.32 6.31 -26.45
C ASP A 431 7.88 5.82 -26.22
N PRO A 432 7.37 5.76 -24.97
CA PRO A 432 6.07 5.16 -24.69
C PRO A 432 4.89 5.81 -25.42
N ALA A 433 4.93 7.13 -25.64
CA ALA A 433 3.82 7.84 -26.26
C ALA A 433 3.82 7.63 -27.79
N GLU A 434 4.97 7.77 -28.44
CA GLU A 434 5.12 7.53 -29.88
C GLU A 434 4.81 6.06 -30.22
N VAL A 435 5.41 5.13 -29.49
CA VAL A 435 5.27 3.68 -29.75
C VAL A 435 3.82 3.24 -29.59
N THR A 436 3.15 3.66 -28.51
CA THR A 436 1.75 3.28 -28.26
C THR A 436 0.83 3.74 -29.39
N VAL A 437 0.93 5.01 -29.81
CA VAL A 437 0.09 5.55 -30.89
C VAL A 437 0.39 4.84 -32.20
N LYS A 438 1.66 4.65 -32.54
CA LYS A 438 2.07 4.00 -33.79
C LYS A 438 1.64 2.54 -33.86
N VAL A 439 1.72 1.78 -32.76
CA VAL A 439 1.20 0.40 -32.69
C VAL A 439 -0.31 0.40 -32.93
N LEU A 440 -1.07 1.29 -32.29
CA LEU A 440 -2.53 1.39 -32.50
C LEU A 440 -2.86 1.72 -33.97
N GLU A 441 -2.13 2.64 -34.59
CA GLU A 441 -2.31 3.02 -36.00
C GLU A 441 -2.01 1.88 -36.96
N ILE A 442 -0.95 1.10 -36.72
CA ILE A 442 -0.65 -0.09 -37.53
C ILE A 442 -1.78 -1.11 -37.38
N LEU A 443 -2.20 -1.43 -36.15
CA LEU A 443 -3.29 -2.36 -35.91
C LEU A 443 -4.60 -1.93 -36.61
N ALA A 444 -4.89 -0.63 -36.63
CA ALA A 444 -6.08 -0.08 -37.29
C ALA A 444 -6.13 -0.36 -38.81
N LYS A 445 -4.98 -0.56 -39.46
CA LYS A 445 -4.92 -0.89 -40.90
C LYS A 445 -5.34 -2.33 -41.17
N HIS A 446 -5.15 -3.23 -40.19
CA HIS A 446 -5.38 -4.67 -40.37
C HIS A 446 -6.65 -5.17 -39.68
N TYR A 447 -7.12 -4.50 -38.63
CA TYR A 447 -8.26 -4.90 -37.82
C TYR A 447 -9.41 -3.88 -37.91
N PRO A 448 -10.69 -4.34 -37.88
CA PRO A 448 -11.83 -3.44 -37.99
C PRO A 448 -12.00 -2.62 -36.71
N CYS A 449 -11.61 -1.35 -36.75
CA CYS A 449 -11.87 -0.41 -35.67
C CYS A 449 -13.31 0.11 -35.71
N ARG A 450 -13.91 0.28 -34.53
CA ARG A 450 -15.19 1.01 -34.37
C ARG A 450 -14.94 2.40 -33.79
N MET A 451 -15.88 3.30 -34.00
CA MET A 451 -15.94 4.57 -33.27
C MET A 451 -16.90 4.41 -32.09
N ASN A 452 -16.50 4.84 -30.90
CA ASN A 452 -17.37 4.84 -29.73
C ASN A 452 -18.28 6.08 -29.69
N SER A 453 -19.16 6.17 -28.69
CA SER A 453 -20.13 7.29 -28.61
C SER A 453 -19.49 8.68 -28.45
N LYS A 454 -18.22 8.72 -28.02
CA LYS A 454 -17.43 9.94 -27.81
C LYS A 454 -16.55 10.33 -29.00
N GLY A 455 -16.63 9.61 -30.11
CA GLY A 455 -15.85 9.91 -31.31
C GLY A 455 -14.39 9.44 -31.25
N TYR A 456 -14.07 8.46 -30.40
CA TYR A 456 -12.74 7.86 -30.31
C TYR A 456 -12.71 6.42 -30.85
N LYS A 457 -11.60 6.09 -31.54
CA LYS A 457 -11.37 4.77 -32.13
C LYS A 457 -11.20 3.70 -31.06
N MET A 458 -11.77 2.54 -31.34
CA MET A 458 -11.74 1.34 -30.51
C MET A 458 -11.30 0.14 -31.36
N LEU A 459 -10.25 -0.54 -30.91
CA LEU A 459 -9.88 -1.85 -31.43
C LEU A 459 -11.00 -2.88 -31.13
N PRO A 460 -11.12 -3.95 -31.93
CA PRO A 460 -12.01 -5.06 -31.62
C PRO A 460 -11.77 -5.62 -30.22
N ASP A 461 -12.82 -6.10 -29.54
CA ASP A 461 -12.74 -6.48 -28.11
C ASP A 461 -11.80 -7.67 -27.81
N TYR A 462 -11.36 -8.40 -28.83
CA TYR A 462 -10.37 -9.47 -28.74
C TYR A 462 -8.92 -9.00 -28.94
N LEU A 463 -8.67 -7.69 -29.05
CA LEU A 463 -7.34 -7.13 -29.25
C LEU A 463 -7.13 -5.85 -28.44
N ARG A 464 -6.07 -5.81 -27.64
CA ARG A 464 -5.66 -4.65 -26.83
C ARG A 464 -4.14 -4.51 -26.83
N VAL A 465 -3.65 -3.40 -26.26
CA VAL A 465 -2.21 -3.13 -26.10
C VAL A 465 -1.90 -2.94 -24.62
N ILE A 466 -0.71 -3.38 -24.18
CA ILE A 466 -0.16 -3.02 -22.87
C ILE A 466 1.21 -2.38 -23.03
N GLN A 467 1.35 -1.11 -22.67
CA GLN A 467 2.65 -0.44 -22.61
C GLN A 467 3.30 -0.74 -21.26
N ALA A 468 4.46 -1.38 -21.26
CA ALA A 468 5.07 -1.91 -20.03
C ALA A 468 6.47 -1.36 -19.73
N ASP A 469 7.16 -0.79 -20.73
CA ASP A 469 8.44 -0.13 -20.54
C ASP A 469 8.30 1.39 -20.37
N GLY A 470 9.20 1.97 -19.58
CA GLY A 470 9.29 3.42 -19.40
C GLY A 470 8.07 4.09 -18.72
N VAL A 471 7.14 3.33 -18.14
CA VAL A 471 5.91 3.86 -17.55
C VAL A 471 6.16 4.46 -16.17
N SER A 472 5.94 5.76 -16.02
CA SER A 472 5.83 6.51 -14.76
C SER A 472 4.53 7.31 -14.76
N TYR A 473 4.22 8.01 -13.68
CA TYR A 473 3.07 8.91 -13.62
C TYR A 473 3.07 9.94 -14.75
N GLU A 474 4.24 10.52 -15.02
CA GLU A 474 4.44 11.53 -16.06
C GLU A 474 4.33 10.93 -17.46
N SER A 475 5.07 9.85 -17.75
CA SER A 475 5.04 9.26 -19.09
C SER A 475 3.68 8.66 -19.44
N MET A 476 2.96 8.07 -18.46
CA MET A 476 1.59 7.61 -18.65
C MET A 476 0.64 8.75 -19.02
N GLY A 477 0.82 9.94 -18.43
CA GLY A 477 0.09 11.14 -18.81
C GLY A 477 0.35 11.55 -20.27
N ASN A 478 1.61 11.47 -20.69
CA ASN A 478 2.00 11.77 -22.08
C ASN A 478 1.40 10.75 -23.06
N VAL A 479 1.41 9.44 -22.73
CA VAL A 479 0.79 8.41 -23.57
C VAL A 479 -0.71 8.66 -23.73
N LEU A 480 -1.42 8.90 -22.62
CA LEU A 480 -2.87 9.11 -22.65
C LEU A 480 -3.27 10.37 -23.42
N GLU A 481 -2.51 11.47 -23.29
CA GLU A 481 -2.77 12.68 -24.08
C GLU A 481 -2.46 12.47 -25.57
N ALA A 482 -1.35 11.81 -25.91
CA ALA A 482 -1.01 11.49 -27.29
C ALA A 482 -2.08 10.61 -27.96
N MET A 483 -2.57 9.59 -27.25
CA MET A 483 -3.69 8.75 -27.71
C MET A 483 -4.94 9.58 -27.97
N LYS A 484 -5.32 10.44 -27.02
CA LYS A 484 -6.49 11.31 -27.16
C LYS A 484 -6.36 12.22 -28.39
N LEU A 485 -5.22 12.88 -28.57
CA LEU A 485 -4.97 13.74 -29.73
C LEU A 485 -5.01 12.98 -31.06
N ALA A 486 -4.57 11.72 -31.08
CA ALA A 486 -4.65 10.82 -32.23
C ALA A 486 -6.05 10.18 -32.45
N GLY A 487 -7.03 10.54 -31.62
CA GLY A 487 -8.41 10.05 -31.70
C GLY A 487 -8.58 8.61 -31.20
N TRP A 488 -7.75 8.14 -30.28
CA TRP A 488 -7.81 6.81 -29.68
C TRP A 488 -8.40 6.83 -28.27
N SER A 489 -9.27 5.88 -27.97
CA SER A 489 -9.82 5.69 -26.62
C SER A 489 -8.79 5.07 -25.68
N ALA A 490 -8.75 5.54 -24.44
CA ALA A 490 -7.93 4.97 -23.36
C ALA A 490 -8.34 3.51 -23.00
N GLU A 491 -9.52 3.05 -23.40
CA GLU A 491 -9.91 1.64 -23.25
C GLU A 491 -8.98 0.68 -24.02
N ASN A 492 -8.29 1.12 -25.08
CA ASN A 492 -7.44 0.26 -25.89
C ASN A 492 -6.14 -0.17 -25.20
N VAL A 493 -5.68 0.61 -24.20
CA VAL A 493 -4.35 0.47 -23.62
C VAL A 493 -4.41 0.16 -22.13
N TYR A 494 -3.61 -0.81 -21.72
CA TYR A 494 -3.27 -1.10 -20.33
C TYR A 494 -1.84 -0.63 -20.07
N PHE A 495 -1.47 -0.44 -18.81
CA PHE A 495 -0.13 -0.06 -18.42
C PHE A 495 0.48 -1.10 -17.49
N GLY A 496 1.71 -1.52 -17.77
CA GLY A 496 2.56 -2.26 -16.85
C GLY A 496 3.58 -1.30 -16.25
N THR A 497 3.82 -1.35 -14.95
CA THR A 497 4.80 -0.48 -14.30
C THR A 497 5.67 -1.25 -13.34
N GLY A 498 6.99 -1.08 -13.45
CA GLY A 498 7.98 -1.79 -12.65
C GLY A 498 8.56 -0.92 -11.53
N GLY A 499 9.87 -0.69 -11.62
CA GLY A 499 10.63 0.05 -10.60
C GLY A 499 10.15 1.50 -10.38
N SER A 500 9.51 2.14 -11.36
CA SER A 500 8.87 3.45 -11.20
C SER A 500 7.75 3.47 -10.17
N LEU A 501 7.00 2.37 -10.04
CA LEU A 501 5.91 2.24 -9.07
C LEU A 501 6.42 1.88 -7.69
N LEU A 502 7.28 0.85 -7.60
CA LEU A 502 7.67 0.26 -6.31
C LEU A 502 9.03 0.74 -5.75
N GLN A 503 9.93 1.29 -6.57
CA GLN A 503 11.33 1.53 -6.15
C GLN A 503 11.78 2.99 -6.29
N ARG A 504 11.34 3.71 -7.33
CA ARG A 504 11.70 5.11 -7.58
C ARG A 504 10.86 6.07 -6.74
N VAL A 505 10.75 5.77 -5.45
CA VAL A 505 10.05 6.54 -4.43
C VAL A 505 10.96 6.78 -3.23
N HIS A 506 10.79 7.91 -2.57
CA HIS A 506 11.59 8.29 -1.39
C HIS A 506 10.68 8.80 -0.28
N ARG A 507 11.15 8.76 0.97
CA ARG A 507 10.44 9.36 2.12
C ARG A 507 10.05 10.82 1.86
N ASP A 508 10.92 11.54 1.15
CA ASP A 508 10.73 12.95 0.83
C ASP A 508 9.76 13.22 -0.33
N THR A 509 9.33 12.19 -1.09
CA THR A 509 8.27 12.34 -2.12
C THR A 509 6.98 12.92 -1.53
N LEU A 510 6.69 12.58 -0.26
CA LEU A 510 5.58 13.12 0.54
C LEU A 510 6.05 13.82 1.83
N LYS A 511 7.37 14.04 1.97
CA LYS A 511 8.02 14.64 3.14
C LYS A 511 7.54 14.03 4.47
N CYS A 512 7.35 12.70 4.49
CA CYS A 512 6.81 11.95 5.64
C CYS A 512 7.71 12.12 6.87
N ALA A 513 7.16 12.53 8.01
CA ALA A 513 7.97 12.82 9.18
C ALA A 513 7.28 12.47 10.49
N PHE A 514 8.08 11.97 11.43
CA PHE A 514 7.70 11.65 12.79
C PHE A 514 8.31 12.67 13.75
N LYS A 515 7.57 13.27 14.68
CA LYS A 515 8.10 14.29 15.61
C LYS A 515 7.43 14.22 16.98
N CYS A 516 8.21 14.51 18.02
CA CYS A 516 7.67 14.79 19.35
C CYS A 516 7.00 16.16 19.35
N SER A 517 5.79 16.23 19.92
CA SER A 517 5.03 17.48 20.05
C SER A 517 4.60 17.79 21.49
N PHE A 518 4.66 16.82 22.41
CA PHE A 518 4.27 17.02 23.80
C PHE A 518 5.05 16.11 24.76
N VAL A 519 5.40 16.63 25.92
CA VAL A 519 6.04 15.88 27.01
C VAL A 519 5.46 16.26 28.37
N ILE A 520 5.58 15.37 29.36
CA ILE A 520 5.38 15.69 30.77
C ILE A 520 6.72 15.51 31.49
N VAL A 521 7.20 16.56 32.16
CA VAL A 521 8.47 16.59 32.88
C VAL A 521 8.21 17.18 34.25
N ASP A 522 8.59 16.46 35.31
CA ASP A 522 8.38 16.92 36.69
C ASP A 522 6.91 17.28 36.98
N GLY A 523 5.99 16.46 36.45
CA GLY A 523 4.54 16.69 36.54
C GLY A 523 4.00 17.81 35.64
N GLU A 524 4.85 18.61 35.01
CA GLU A 524 4.43 19.73 34.15
C GLU A 524 4.22 19.31 32.70
N GLU A 525 3.06 19.67 32.14
CA GLU A 525 2.75 19.50 30.73
C GLU A 525 3.46 20.55 29.86
N ARG A 526 4.24 20.10 28.86
CA ARG A 526 5.03 21.00 27.99
C ARG A 526 4.76 20.70 26.51
N PRO A 527 4.20 21.65 25.74
CA PRO A 527 4.20 21.55 24.28
C PRO A 527 5.62 21.77 23.74
N VAL A 528 6.09 20.85 22.90
CA VAL A 528 7.43 20.93 22.28
C VAL A 528 7.33 21.00 20.77
N PHE A 529 8.27 21.67 20.13
CA PHE A 529 8.34 21.79 18.67
C PHE A 529 9.71 22.24 18.19
N LYS A 530 9.98 22.00 16.92
CA LYS A 530 11.11 22.60 16.19
C LYS A 530 10.61 23.70 15.27
N GLN A 531 11.35 24.80 15.19
CA GLN A 531 11.12 25.89 14.24
C GLN A 531 12.45 26.42 13.73
N PRO A 532 13.11 25.72 12.78
CA PRO A 532 14.40 26.15 12.25
C PRO A 532 14.26 27.50 11.54
N ILE A 533 15.07 28.48 11.93
CA ILE A 533 15.06 29.83 11.32
C ILE A 533 15.39 29.75 9.82
N THR A 534 16.29 28.85 9.44
CA THR A 534 16.76 28.65 8.07
C THR A 534 15.79 27.87 7.17
N ASP A 535 14.74 27.26 7.74
CA ASP A 535 13.75 26.49 6.99
C ASP A 535 12.42 26.44 7.76
N ARG A 536 11.61 27.49 7.60
CA ARG A 536 10.30 27.59 8.24
C ARG A 536 9.33 26.50 7.80
N ALA A 537 9.52 25.90 6.62
CA ALA A 537 8.70 24.78 6.16
C ALA A 537 8.91 23.50 7.00
N LYS A 538 9.98 23.44 7.80
CA LYS A 538 10.23 22.35 8.76
C LYS A 538 9.69 22.63 10.17
N THR A 539 8.85 23.66 10.35
CA THR A 539 8.14 23.89 11.62
C THR A 539 7.25 22.69 11.95
N SER A 540 7.38 22.14 13.15
CA SER A 540 6.53 21.02 13.61
C SER A 540 5.34 21.52 14.44
N LYS A 541 4.30 20.69 14.49
CA LYS A 541 3.11 20.91 15.32
C LYS A 541 3.46 20.85 16.81
N LYS A 542 2.61 21.47 17.65
CA LYS A 542 2.82 21.68 19.09
C LYS A 542 1.73 21.01 19.93
N GLY A 543 2.12 20.47 21.07
CA GLY A 543 1.21 19.91 22.07
C GLY A 543 0.53 18.62 21.63
N ARG A 544 -0.56 18.27 22.33
CA ARG A 544 -1.43 17.15 21.95
C ARG A 544 -2.20 17.51 20.69
N LEU A 545 -2.38 16.53 19.80
CA LEU A 545 -3.01 16.74 18.50
C LEU A 545 -4.36 16.01 18.44
N CYS A 546 -5.28 16.59 17.68
CA CYS A 546 -6.59 16.02 17.38
C CYS A 546 -6.87 16.26 15.89
N LEU A 547 -7.35 15.26 15.16
CA LEU A 547 -7.75 15.45 13.75
C LEU A 547 -9.26 15.60 13.68
N ASN A 548 -9.74 16.75 13.22
CA ASN A 548 -11.18 17.06 13.14
C ASN A 548 -11.58 17.50 11.74
N TYR A 549 -12.89 17.64 11.52
CA TYR A 549 -13.41 18.46 10.43
C TYR A 549 -13.44 19.93 10.87
N SER A 550 -12.93 20.82 10.01
CA SER A 550 -13.08 22.27 10.13
C SER A 550 -14.55 22.66 9.96
N LYS A 551 -14.87 23.94 10.24
CA LYS A 551 -16.24 24.47 10.04
C LYS A 551 -16.71 24.32 8.59
N ASP A 552 -15.79 24.31 7.65
CA ASP A 552 -16.04 24.18 6.21
C ASP A 552 -16.06 22.71 5.74
N GLY A 553 -15.92 21.75 6.66
CA GLY A 553 -15.95 20.31 6.37
C GLY A 553 -14.62 19.73 5.86
N HIS A 554 -13.52 20.47 5.95
CA HIS A 554 -12.19 19.99 5.55
C HIS A 554 -11.43 19.34 6.72
N TYR A 555 -10.50 18.43 6.45
CA TYR A 555 -9.64 17.88 7.50
C TYR A 555 -8.70 18.95 8.08
N GLU A 556 -8.68 19.06 9.40
CA GLU A 556 -7.85 19.99 10.13
C GLU A 556 -7.26 19.35 11.39
N THR A 557 -5.94 19.44 11.54
CA THR A 557 -5.25 19.04 12.77
C THR A 557 -5.22 20.19 13.74
N VAL A 558 -5.95 20.04 14.84
CA VAL A 558 -5.99 20.98 15.95
C VAL A 558 -4.83 20.69 16.92
N GLU A 559 -4.05 21.71 17.23
CA GLU A 559 -2.85 21.64 18.08
C GLU A 559 -3.13 22.03 19.54
N LEU A 560 -2.13 21.87 20.40
CA LEU A 560 -2.15 22.34 21.81
C LEU A 560 -3.29 21.78 22.66
N GLY A 561 -3.81 20.59 22.32
CA GLY A 561 -4.92 19.96 23.04
C GLY A 561 -6.25 20.71 22.95
N ARG A 562 -6.39 21.67 22.01
CA ARG A 562 -7.59 22.49 21.85
C ARG A 562 -8.74 21.78 21.11
N GLY A 563 -8.45 20.63 20.52
CA GLY A 563 -9.44 19.84 19.77
C GLY A 563 -10.36 19.06 20.70
N ASP A 564 -11.63 18.94 20.31
CA ASP A 564 -12.59 18.07 20.99
C ASP A 564 -12.21 16.60 20.77
N GLN A 565 -11.88 15.90 21.86
CA GLN A 565 -11.51 14.48 21.84
C GLN A 565 -12.68 13.57 21.43
N GLN A 566 -13.93 14.01 21.58
CA GLN A 566 -15.10 13.22 21.14
C GLN A 566 -15.28 13.24 19.62
N MET A 567 -14.67 14.22 18.96
CA MET A 567 -14.74 14.43 17.52
C MET A 567 -13.43 14.01 16.81
N ASP A 568 -12.45 13.51 17.56
CA ASP A 568 -11.15 13.07 17.05
C ASP A 568 -11.33 11.92 16.06
N LEU A 569 -10.85 12.13 14.84
CA LEU A 569 -10.89 11.13 13.76
C LEU A 569 -9.77 10.08 13.89
N LEU A 570 -8.90 10.22 14.89
CA LEU A 570 -7.89 9.22 15.23
C LEU A 570 -8.45 8.17 16.20
N ASP A 571 -8.54 6.93 15.74
CA ASP A 571 -8.94 5.79 16.56
C ASP A 571 -7.74 5.16 17.27
N VAL A 572 -7.91 4.68 18.51
CA VAL A 572 -6.87 3.85 19.16
C VAL A 572 -6.78 2.51 18.41
N VAL A 573 -5.65 2.29 17.73
CA VAL A 573 -5.42 1.08 16.93
C VAL A 573 -4.52 0.07 17.63
N PHE A 574 -3.65 0.53 18.52
CA PHE A 574 -2.73 -0.32 19.29
C PHE A 574 -2.61 0.19 20.72
N GLU A 575 -2.62 -0.72 21.68
CA GLU A 575 -2.37 -0.40 23.09
C GLU A 575 -1.71 -1.60 23.79
N ASN A 576 -0.61 -1.34 24.51
CA ASN A 576 0.02 -2.31 25.42
C ASN A 576 0.32 -3.69 24.77
N GLY A 577 0.83 -3.69 23.54
CA GLY A 577 1.15 -4.91 22.79
C GLY A 577 -0.05 -5.60 22.14
N VAL A 578 -1.22 -4.96 22.09
CA VAL A 578 -2.45 -5.52 21.49
C VAL A 578 -2.92 -4.63 20.35
N LEU A 579 -3.26 -5.24 19.21
CA LEU A 579 -3.97 -4.57 18.13
C LEU A 579 -5.46 -4.49 18.49
N LEU A 580 -6.00 -3.29 18.58
CA LEU A 580 -7.40 -3.04 18.96
C LEU A 580 -8.32 -2.86 17.74
N ARG A 581 -7.76 -2.50 16.60
CA ARG A 581 -8.51 -2.29 15.35
C ARG A 581 -7.81 -3.03 14.21
N GLU A 582 -8.40 -4.14 13.80
CA GLU A 582 -8.02 -4.85 12.59
C GLU A 582 -8.93 -4.45 11.44
N GLN A 583 -8.34 -4.10 10.30
CA GLN A 583 -9.01 -3.60 9.11
C GLN A 583 -8.80 -4.57 7.95
N SER A 584 -9.87 -4.90 7.23
CA SER A 584 -9.78 -5.74 6.04
C SER A 584 -9.30 -4.94 4.83
N LEU A 585 -8.67 -5.60 3.86
CA LEU A 585 -8.29 -4.92 2.61
C LEU A 585 -9.52 -4.36 1.87
N ASP A 586 -10.67 -5.03 1.97
CA ASP A 586 -11.91 -4.60 1.30
C ASP A 586 -12.46 -3.31 1.90
N ASP A 587 -12.40 -3.15 3.23
CA ASP A 587 -12.78 -1.88 3.90
C ASP A 587 -11.83 -0.75 3.52
N ILE A 588 -10.53 -1.06 3.42
CA ILE A 588 -9.49 -0.11 3.00
C ILE A 588 -9.73 0.34 1.56
N ARG A 589 -9.98 -0.60 0.63
CA ARG A 589 -10.33 -0.33 -0.77
C ARG A 589 -11.59 0.51 -0.89
N SER A 590 -12.60 0.21 -0.08
CA SER A 590 -13.87 0.94 -0.06
C SER A 590 -13.68 2.40 0.35
N ARG A 591 -12.86 2.66 1.37
CA ARG A 591 -12.49 4.04 1.77
C ARG A 591 -11.62 4.74 0.73
N ALA A 592 -10.70 4.00 0.12
CA ALA A 592 -9.82 4.51 -0.93
C ALA A 592 -10.48 4.59 -2.31
N ALA A 593 -11.77 4.27 -2.46
CA ALA A 593 -12.43 4.33 -3.75
C ALA A 593 -12.42 5.76 -4.34
N LEU A 594 -12.37 5.87 -5.67
CA LEU A 594 -12.54 7.16 -6.33
C LEU A 594 -14.02 7.54 -6.31
N SER A 595 -14.32 8.76 -5.88
CA SER A 595 -15.65 9.36 -5.99
C SER A 595 -15.75 10.05 -7.35
N LEU A 596 -15.99 9.28 -8.42
CA LEU A 596 -16.17 9.86 -9.75
C LEU A 596 -17.57 10.49 -9.81
N ARG A 597 -17.64 11.82 -9.98
CA ARG A 597 -18.88 12.52 -10.31
C ARG A 597 -19.15 12.34 -11.80
N MET A 598 -19.85 11.27 -12.18
CA MET A 598 -20.37 11.14 -13.54
C MET A 598 -21.75 11.81 -13.61
N ASN A 599 -21.88 12.89 -14.39
CA ASN A 599 -23.16 13.51 -14.77
C ASN A 599 -24.22 13.64 -13.64
N GLY A 600 -23.89 14.31 -12.54
CA GLY A 600 -24.85 14.60 -11.47
C GLY A 600 -25.30 13.39 -10.63
N PHE A 601 -24.80 12.19 -10.92
CA PHE A 601 -24.99 10.99 -10.10
C PHE A 601 -23.65 10.56 -9.51
N CYS A 602 -23.56 10.59 -8.18
CA CYS A 602 -22.42 10.02 -7.44
C CYS A 602 -22.53 8.49 -7.47
N LYS A 603 -22.05 7.84 -8.54
CA LYS A 603 -21.81 6.39 -8.50
C LYS A 603 -20.49 6.16 -7.78
N ARG A 604 -20.56 5.63 -6.54
CA ARG A 604 -19.47 4.81 -6.01
C ARG A 604 -19.22 3.73 -7.06
N VAL A 605 -17.97 3.58 -7.50
CA VAL A 605 -17.57 2.43 -8.32
C VAL A 605 -17.53 1.23 -7.36
N ASP A 606 -18.72 0.74 -6.98
CA ASP A 606 -18.88 -0.55 -6.33
C ASP A 606 -18.43 -1.59 -7.35
N VAL A 607 -17.37 -2.31 -7.00
CA VAL A 607 -16.74 -3.32 -7.82
C VAL A 607 -17.63 -4.56 -7.87
N GLY A 608 -18.72 -4.46 -8.61
CA GLY A 608 -19.56 -5.59 -9.00
C GLY A 608 -18.98 -6.29 -10.22
N ILE A 609 -17.77 -6.85 -10.12
CA ILE A 609 -17.20 -7.72 -11.16
C ILE A 609 -16.63 -8.99 -10.51
N ILE A 610 -17.53 -9.80 -9.96
CA ILE A 610 -17.36 -11.26 -9.82
C ILE A 610 -18.57 -11.92 -10.50
N SER A 611 -18.84 -11.56 -11.75
CA SER A 611 -19.87 -12.22 -12.57
C SER A 611 -19.31 -12.86 -13.85
N LEU A 612 -18.05 -12.58 -14.20
CA LEU A 612 -17.37 -13.15 -15.38
C LEU A 612 -16.45 -14.33 -15.06
N LEU A 613 -16.26 -14.67 -13.77
CA LEU A 613 -15.70 -15.94 -13.34
C LEU A 613 -16.77 -16.64 -12.51
N GLY A 614 -17.26 -17.76 -13.03
CA GLY A 614 -18.40 -18.51 -12.49
C GLY A 614 -18.31 -18.74 -10.98
N GLY A 615 -19.45 -18.48 -10.34
CA GLY A 615 -19.87 -18.81 -8.98
C GLY A 615 -18.81 -19.31 -8.01
N ILE A 616 -18.55 -18.50 -6.96
CA ILE A 616 -18.56 -18.90 -5.54
C ILE A 616 -18.14 -17.68 -4.67
N PHE A 617 -18.99 -17.33 -3.70
CA PHE A 617 -18.82 -16.37 -2.59
C PHE A 617 -18.81 -14.85 -2.86
N GLN A 618 -19.99 -14.25 -2.84
CA GLN A 618 -20.20 -12.88 -2.33
C GLN A 618 -20.81 -12.96 -0.91
N ARG A 619 -20.49 -12.00 -0.04
CA ARG A 619 -21.45 -11.35 0.90
C ARG A 619 -20.74 -10.35 1.84
N CYS A 620 -20.86 -9.06 1.51
CA CYS A 620 -20.84 -7.98 2.50
C CYS A 620 -22.19 -7.90 3.22
N SER A 621 -22.19 -7.50 4.48
CA SER A 621 -23.42 -7.22 5.25
C SER A 621 -24.10 -5.95 4.76
N ILE A 622 -25.43 -5.95 4.66
CA ILE A 622 -26.17 -4.85 4.03
C ILE A 622 -26.46 -3.75 5.06
N SER A 623 -25.81 -2.60 4.89
CA SER A 623 -25.96 -1.39 5.72
C SER A 623 -27.08 -0.49 5.17
N ARG A 624 -27.89 0.11 6.07
CA ARG A 624 -28.96 1.04 5.67
C ARG A 624 -28.40 2.30 5.02
N LYS A 625 -27.25 2.79 5.51
CA LYS A 625 -26.62 4.03 5.01
C LYS A 625 -26.09 3.87 3.58
N ASP A 626 -25.84 2.63 3.16
CA ASP A 626 -25.21 2.30 1.88
C ASP A 626 -26.19 1.65 0.90
N TYR A 627 -27.44 1.44 1.29
CA TYR A 627 -28.48 0.91 0.42
C TYR A 627 -29.18 2.05 -0.35
N PRO A 628 -29.25 1.99 -1.69
CA PRO A 628 -29.85 3.04 -2.51
C PRO A 628 -31.37 2.98 -2.45
N PHE A 629 -31.97 3.58 -1.42
CA PHE A 629 -33.41 3.71 -1.33
C PHE A 629 -33.98 4.60 -2.46
N PRO A 630 -35.21 4.34 -2.94
CA PRO A 630 -35.90 5.26 -3.82
C PRO A 630 -35.98 6.67 -3.20
N PRO A 631 -35.72 7.74 -3.97
CA PRO A 631 -35.84 9.10 -3.47
C PRO A 631 -37.31 9.40 -3.12
N LEU A 632 -37.52 10.15 -2.05
CA LEU A 632 -38.81 10.75 -1.72
C LEU A 632 -38.70 12.24 -1.99
N GLU A 633 -39.23 12.70 -3.13
CA GLU A 633 -39.24 14.11 -3.49
C GLU A 633 -40.37 14.81 -2.70
N GLU A 634 -40.06 15.94 -2.04
CA GLU A 634 -41.04 16.66 -1.22
C GLU A 634 -42.31 17.11 -1.98
N PRO A 635 -42.29 17.46 -3.29
CA PRO A 635 -43.50 17.75 -4.07
C PRO A 635 -44.47 16.57 -4.20
N ASP A 636 -43.98 15.33 -4.07
CA ASP A 636 -44.78 14.10 -4.22
C ASP A 636 -45.39 13.65 -2.88
N LEU A 637 -45.23 14.44 -1.81
CA LEU A 637 -45.66 14.11 -0.46
C LEU A 637 -46.81 15.01 0.01
N GLU A 638 -47.90 14.37 0.43
CA GLU A 638 -48.99 15.01 1.16
C GLU A 638 -48.81 14.74 2.67
N GLU A 639 -48.44 15.76 3.44
CA GLU A 639 -48.26 15.71 4.90
C GLU A 639 -49.44 16.35 5.63
N LYS A 640 -50.06 15.62 6.56
CA LYS A 640 -51.15 16.11 7.43
C LYS A 640 -50.84 15.81 8.89
N PHE A 641 -51.13 16.79 9.76
CA PHE A 641 -51.04 16.62 11.21
C PHE A 641 -52.42 16.33 11.77
N VAL A 642 -52.56 15.19 12.43
CA VAL A 642 -53.82 14.73 12.98
C VAL A 642 -53.72 14.58 14.49
N SER A 643 -54.84 14.70 15.19
CA SER A 643 -54.90 14.30 16.59
C SER A 643 -54.70 12.79 16.69
N GLY A 644 -53.80 12.36 17.57
CA GLY A 644 -53.58 10.94 17.82
C GLY A 644 -54.71 10.32 18.63
N HIS A 645 -54.81 8.99 18.62
CA HIS A 645 -55.78 8.24 19.41
C HIS A 645 -55.06 7.12 20.17
N GLY A 646 -55.23 7.05 21.49
CA GLY A 646 -54.59 6.06 22.36
C GLY A 646 -54.97 6.26 23.84
N PRO A 647 -54.64 5.31 24.73
CA PRO A 647 -55.08 5.28 26.15
C PRO A 647 -54.45 6.35 27.06
N GLY A 648 -53.84 7.40 26.50
CA GLY A 648 -53.29 8.53 27.25
C GLY A 648 -54.35 9.61 27.45
N GLY A 649 -54.50 10.09 28.69
CA GLY A 649 -55.54 11.04 29.10
C GLY A 649 -55.61 12.36 28.32
N GLN A 650 -56.49 13.27 28.79
CA GLN A 650 -57.01 14.49 28.12
C GLN A 650 -56.03 15.37 27.29
N ASN A 651 -54.71 15.24 27.47
CA ASN A 651 -53.67 15.92 26.69
C ASN A 651 -53.30 15.28 25.35
N VAL A 652 -53.59 13.99 25.12
CA VAL A 652 -53.29 13.30 23.84
C VAL A 652 -54.27 13.71 22.74
N ASN A 653 -55.53 13.94 23.10
CA ASN A 653 -56.59 14.27 22.13
C ASN A 653 -56.59 15.76 21.69
N LYS A 654 -55.83 16.63 22.37
CA LYS A 654 -55.77 18.07 22.06
C LYS A 654 -54.55 18.50 21.23
N ARG A 655 -53.50 17.66 21.11
CA ARG A 655 -52.25 18.00 20.41
C ARG A 655 -52.14 17.27 19.08
N GLN A 656 -51.93 18.00 17.98
CA GLN A 656 -51.70 17.46 16.64
C GLN A 656 -50.26 16.95 16.46
N ASN A 657 -49.85 15.93 17.22
CA ASN A 657 -48.49 15.37 17.16
C ASN A 657 -48.39 14.07 16.33
N CYS A 658 -49.50 13.56 15.80
CA CYS A 658 -49.50 12.43 14.87
C CYS A 658 -49.30 12.93 13.43
N VAL A 659 -48.41 12.26 12.69
CA VAL A 659 -48.10 12.57 11.30
C VAL A 659 -48.76 11.54 10.40
N PHE A 660 -49.60 12.00 9.47
CA PHE A 660 -50.06 11.24 8.32
C PHE A 660 -49.27 11.72 7.10
N LEU A 661 -48.56 10.81 6.44
CA LEU A 661 -47.76 11.10 5.26
C LEU A 661 -48.19 10.18 4.12
N ARG A 662 -48.54 10.75 2.97
CA ARG A 662 -48.96 10.02 1.77
C ARG A 662 -48.05 10.38 0.60
N HIS A 663 -47.55 9.37 -0.11
CA HIS A 663 -46.90 9.56 -1.40
C HIS A 663 -47.99 9.59 -2.49
N VAL A 664 -48.17 10.75 -3.11
CA VAL A 664 -49.27 11.02 -4.06
C VAL A 664 -49.21 10.08 -5.28
N PRO A 665 -48.05 9.88 -5.94
CA PRO A 665 -47.98 9.05 -7.15
C PRO A 665 -48.31 7.57 -6.94
N THR A 666 -47.92 6.99 -5.80
CA THR A 666 -48.13 5.54 -5.54
C THR A 666 -49.32 5.26 -4.64
N GLY A 667 -49.94 6.29 -4.05
CA GLY A 667 -51.03 6.15 -3.08
C GLY A 667 -50.62 5.55 -1.72
N LEU A 668 -49.33 5.25 -1.51
CA LEU A 668 -48.83 4.70 -0.24
C LEU A 668 -48.98 5.73 0.88
N SER A 669 -49.42 5.28 2.05
CA SER A 669 -49.53 6.12 3.23
C SER A 669 -48.99 5.46 4.49
N VAL A 670 -48.54 6.32 5.41
CA VAL A 670 -48.10 5.95 6.75
C VAL A 670 -48.68 6.93 7.76
N LYS A 671 -49.13 6.39 8.90
CA LYS A 671 -49.57 7.16 10.07
C LYS A 671 -48.62 6.84 11.22
N VAL A 672 -48.01 7.85 11.81
CA VAL A 672 -46.99 7.69 12.87
C VAL A 672 -47.35 8.54 14.08
N HIS A 673 -47.36 7.91 15.25
CA HIS A 673 -47.64 8.53 16.55
C HIS A 673 -46.85 7.83 17.66
N GLU A 674 -45.52 7.83 17.55
CA GLU A 674 -44.65 7.06 18.44
C GLU A 674 -43.95 7.92 19.48
N ASP A 675 -43.63 9.15 19.11
CA ASP A 675 -42.98 10.11 20.00
C ASP A 675 -43.94 11.25 20.37
N ARG A 676 -43.67 11.88 21.51
CA ARG A 676 -44.39 13.09 21.95
C ARG A 676 -44.04 14.29 21.06
N LEU A 677 -42.85 14.27 20.45
CA LEU A 677 -42.34 15.32 19.55
C LEU A 677 -42.75 15.12 18.09
N LEU A 678 -43.42 16.13 17.52
CA LEU A 678 -43.88 16.11 16.12
C LEU A 678 -42.73 15.88 15.12
N GLN A 679 -41.59 16.58 15.29
CA GLN A 679 -40.45 16.47 14.38
C GLN A 679 -39.89 15.04 14.30
N ARG A 680 -39.88 14.33 15.43
CA ARG A 680 -39.42 12.95 15.47
C ARG A 680 -40.39 12.00 14.75
N ASN A 681 -41.70 12.22 14.90
CA ASN A 681 -42.72 11.51 14.13
C ASN A 681 -42.62 11.78 12.62
N ARG A 682 -42.25 13.00 12.20
CA ARG A 682 -42.03 13.35 10.78
C ARG A 682 -40.86 12.58 10.16
N ILE A 683 -39.76 12.46 10.89
CA ILE A 683 -38.59 11.67 10.45
C ILE A 683 -38.98 10.19 10.33
N ILE A 684 -39.64 9.64 11.35
CA ILE A 684 -40.07 8.23 11.34
C ILE A 684 -41.07 7.96 10.21
N ALA A 685 -41.99 8.89 9.94
CA ALA A 685 -42.93 8.78 8.82
C ALA A 685 -42.21 8.70 7.47
N ARG A 686 -41.23 9.59 7.21
CA ARG A 686 -40.44 9.55 5.97
C ARG A 686 -39.65 8.24 5.84
N VAL A 687 -39.00 7.79 6.91
CA VAL A 687 -38.26 6.51 6.95
C VAL A 687 -39.16 5.31 6.60
N ARG A 688 -40.37 5.27 7.17
CA ARG A 688 -41.33 4.18 6.91
C ARG A 688 -41.96 4.23 5.53
N LEU A 689 -42.26 5.44 5.05
CA LEU A 689 -42.81 5.61 3.72
C LEU A 689 -41.79 5.20 2.65
N GLN A 690 -40.51 5.54 2.87
CA GLN A 690 -39.40 5.14 2.01
C GLN A 690 -39.21 3.62 1.99
N GLU A 691 -39.34 2.94 3.13
CA GLU A 691 -39.31 1.47 3.20
C GLU A 691 -40.49 0.82 2.47
N LYS A 692 -41.70 1.37 2.59
CA LYS A 692 -42.87 0.86 1.86
C LYS A 692 -42.72 1.08 0.35
N LEU A 693 -42.16 2.22 -0.05
CA LEU A 693 -41.91 2.52 -1.46
C LEU A 693 -40.84 1.58 -2.04
N ASP A 694 -39.77 1.32 -1.28
CA ASP A 694 -38.73 0.35 -1.62
C ASP A 694 -39.29 -1.07 -1.76
N GLN A 695 -40.17 -1.49 -0.86
CA GLN A 695 -40.85 -2.79 -0.98
C GLN A 695 -41.75 -2.88 -2.22
N LEU A 696 -42.48 -1.80 -2.55
CA LEU A 696 -43.35 -1.77 -3.72
C LEU A 696 -42.56 -1.83 -5.03
N LEU A 697 -41.45 -1.10 -5.13
CA LEU A 697 -40.64 -1.00 -6.34
C LEU A 697 -39.66 -2.17 -6.50
N ASN A 698 -39.02 -2.59 -5.40
CA ASN A 698 -37.92 -3.56 -5.45
C ASN A 698 -38.28 -4.95 -4.92
N GLY A 699 -39.45 -5.15 -4.28
CA GLY A 699 -39.95 -6.46 -3.85
C GLY A 699 -38.94 -7.30 -3.07
N GLU A 700 -38.55 -8.45 -3.63
CA GLU A 700 -37.55 -9.37 -3.07
C GLU A 700 -36.13 -8.81 -2.93
N ASN A 701 -35.84 -7.70 -3.62
CA ASN A 701 -34.59 -6.97 -3.59
C ASN A 701 -34.64 -5.73 -2.69
N SER A 702 -35.76 -5.48 -2.00
CA SER A 702 -35.89 -4.40 -1.01
C SER A 702 -34.91 -4.58 0.16
N PHE A 703 -34.53 -3.49 0.80
CA PHE A 703 -33.59 -3.49 1.93
C PHE A 703 -34.02 -4.48 3.04
N LEU A 704 -35.30 -4.47 3.39
CA LEU A 704 -35.85 -5.35 4.42
C LEU A 704 -35.83 -6.83 4.00
N ALA A 705 -36.13 -7.13 2.74
CA ALA A 705 -36.08 -8.50 2.22
C ALA A 705 -34.65 -9.04 2.17
N LEU A 706 -33.69 -8.23 1.73
CA LEU A 706 -32.28 -8.62 1.67
C LEU A 706 -31.68 -8.81 3.07
N LYS A 707 -32.02 -7.94 4.03
CA LYS A 707 -31.58 -8.06 5.43
C LYS A 707 -32.15 -9.31 6.11
N ALA A 708 -33.39 -9.66 5.81
CA ALA A 708 -33.99 -10.93 6.27
C ALA A 708 -33.29 -12.15 5.66
N LYS A 709 -32.95 -12.12 4.37
CA LYS A 709 -32.15 -13.17 3.69
C LYS A 709 -30.76 -13.31 4.34
N GLU A 710 -30.09 -12.20 4.67
CA GLU A 710 -28.79 -12.19 5.34
C GLU A 710 -28.85 -12.82 6.74
N LEU A 711 -29.84 -12.45 7.56
CA LEU A 711 -30.03 -12.99 8.91
C LEU A 711 -30.29 -14.50 8.88
N LYS A 712 -31.12 -14.98 7.96
CA LYS A 712 -31.40 -16.40 7.75
C LYS A 712 -30.12 -17.17 7.40
N GLN A 713 -29.28 -16.61 6.53
CA GLN A 713 -28.01 -17.24 6.14
C GLN A 713 -26.96 -17.22 7.25
N LYS A 714 -26.89 -16.16 8.05
CA LYS A 714 -26.03 -16.10 9.25
C LYS A 714 -26.40 -17.18 10.25
N SER A 715 -27.71 -17.39 10.48
CA SER A 715 -28.22 -18.47 11.33
C SER A 715 -27.80 -19.85 10.82
N LEU A 716 -27.99 -20.14 9.53
CA LEU A 716 -27.60 -21.42 8.91
C LEU A 716 -26.09 -21.68 8.97
N LYS A 717 -25.26 -20.66 8.71
CA LYS A 717 -23.79 -20.76 8.83
C LYS A 717 -23.34 -21.04 10.26
N ALA A 718 -23.96 -20.40 11.26
CA ALA A 718 -23.67 -20.65 12.66
C ALA A 718 -24.02 -22.09 13.06
N GLN A 719 -25.16 -22.62 12.57
CA GLN A 719 -25.54 -24.02 12.78
C GLN A 719 -24.54 -24.99 12.13
N TRP A 720 -24.12 -24.73 10.88
CA TRP A 720 -23.11 -25.55 10.19
C TRP A 720 -21.76 -25.57 10.92
N LYS A 721 -21.25 -24.42 11.38
CA LYS A 721 -20.00 -24.32 12.15
C LYS A 721 -20.08 -25.12 13.46
N ARG A 722 -21.21 -25.04 14.17
CA ARG A 722 -21.45 -25.83 15.39
C ARG A 722 -21.44 -27.34 15.10
N ARG A 723 -22.05 -27.78 13.99
CA ARG A 723 -22.07 -29.19 13.57
C ARG A 723 -20.66 -29.69 13.25
N LYS A 724 -19.90 -28.96 12.42
CA LYS A 724 -18.52 -29.33 12.06
C LYS A 724 -17.56 -29.31 13.25
N GLY A 725 -17.71 -28.35 14.16
CA GLY A 725 -16.91 -28.31 15.40
C GLY A 725 -17.14 -29.53 16.31
N ARG A 726 -18.37 -30.07 16.38
CA ARG A 726 -18.68 -31.31 17.10
C ARG A 726 -18.04 -32.53 16.43
N GLU A 727 -18.11 -32.61 15.11
CA GLU A 727 -17.53 -33.69 14.30
C GLU A 727 -16.00 -33.74 14.44
N MET A 728 -15.32 -32.58 14.37
CA MET A 728 -13.87 -32.48 14.56
C MET A 728 -13.43 -32.87 15.97
N LYS A 729 -14.21 -32.50 17.00
CA LYS A 729 -13.94 -32.94 18.38
C LYS A 729 -14.09 -34.46 18.55
N ARG A 730 -15.04 -35.08 17.83
CA ARG A 730 -15.23 -36.53 17.83
C ARG A 730 -14.03 -37.24 17.19
N LEU A 731 -13.63 -36.79 16.00
CA LEU A 731 -12.46 -37.32 15.28
C LEU A 731 -11.15 -37.12 16.07
N ALA A 732 -10.98 -35.99 16.76
CA ALA A 732 -9.82 -35.75 17.62
C ALA A 732 -9.78 -36.72 18.82
N LYS A 733 -10.93 -37.01 19.44
CA LYS A 733 -11.03 -38.03 20.51
C LYS A 733 -10.74 -39.43 19.99
N GLU A 734 -11.30 -39.81 18.84
CA GLU A 734 -11.03 -41.10 18.19
C GLU A 734 -9.54 -41.26 17.88
N ARG A 735 -8.90 -40.20 17.36
CA ARG A 735 -7.46 -40.19 17.05
C ARG A 735 -6.59 -40.28 18.31
N GLN A 736 -6.97 -39.57 19.37
CA GLN A 736 -6.27 -39.63 20.66
C GLN A 736 -6.39 -41.03 21.28
N GLN A 737 -7.55 -41.67 21.16
CA GLN A 737 -7.78 -43.04 21.62
C GLN A 737 -7.00 -44.07 20.79
N GLN A 738 -6.88 -43.87 19.48
CA GLN A 738 -6.01 -44.68 18.61
C GLN A 738 -4.53 -44.52 18.93
N MET A 739 -4.07 -43.31 19.25
CA MET A 739 -2.68 -43.06 19.68
C MET A 739 -2.36 -43.73 21.03
N LEU A 740 -3.31 -43.71 21.98
CA LEU A 740 -3.19 -44.44 23.25
C LEU A 740 -3.13 -45.96 23.07
N LEU A 741 -3.86 -46.50 22.09
CA LEU A 741 -3.83 -47.93 21.74
C LEU A 741 -2.56 -48.34 20.98
N ALA A 742 -1.90 -47.40 20.31
CA ALA A 742 -0.69 -47.64 19.51
C ALA A 742 0.64 -47.53 20.30
N GLY A 743 0.60 -47.16 21.58
CA GLY A 743 1.77 -47.18 22.46
C GLY A 743 2.85 -46.13 22.17
N GLU A 744 2.52 -45.01 21.51
CA GLU A 744 3.47 -43.91 21.30
C GLU A 744 3.45 -42.91 22.49
N PRO A 745 4.62 -42.47 23.01
CA PRO A 745 4.67 -41.59 24.17
C PRO A 745 4.24 -40.15 23.82
N SER A 746 3.43 -39.55 24.69
CA SER A 746 2.95 -38.18 24.55
C SER A 746 4.03 -37.16 24.92
N ALA A 747 4.13 -36.06 24.16
CA ALA A 747 5.18 -35.03 24.27
C ALA A 747 5.03 -34.09 25.49
N VAL A 748 4.71 -34.61 26.68
CA VAL A 748 4.50 -33.80 27.89
C VAL A 748 5.46 -34.13 29.05
N ASP A 749 6.25 -35.22 28.99
CA ASP A 749 7.04 -35.65 30.16
C ASP A 749 8.54 -35.25 30.17
N ASN A 750 9.03 -34.45 29.22
CA ASN A 750 10.47 -34.10 29.15
C ASN A 750 10.87 -32.77 29.84
N LEU A 751 10.22 -32.41 30.95
CA LEU A 751 10.65 -31.27 31.78
C LEU A 751 10.42 -31.52 33.28
N THR A 752 11.11 -32.51 33.87
CA THR A 752 11.55 -32.44 35.28
C THR A 752 12.63 -33.49 35.56
N ASN A 753 13.63 -33.08 36.35
CA ASN A 753 14.72 -33.84 36.98
C ASN A 753 15.99 -34.11 36.16
N ASP A 754 16.91 -33.15 36.25
CA ASP A 754 18.33 -33.44 36.47
C ASP A 754 18.64 -33.31 37.96
N GLN A 755 19.37 -34.30 38.51
CA GLN A 755 20.26 -34.33 39.69
C GLN A 755 20.02 -35.52 40.64
N GLN A 756 20.84 -36.56 40.54
CA GLN A 756 21.97 -36.80 41.48
C GLN A 756 22.83 -38.01 41.03
N PRO A 757 24.14 -38.05 41.39
CA PRO A 757 25.12 -39.00 40.86
C PRO A 757 25.23 -40.30 41.67
N ASP A 758 25.71 -41.34 40.98
CA ASP A 758 26.30 -42.63 41.38
C ASP A 758 26.22 -43.10 42.85
N ASP A 759 25.79 -44.36 43.03
CA ASP A 759 26.54 -45.33 43.83
C ASP A 759 26.11 -46.79 43.55
N HIS A 760 27.12 -47.59 43.17
CA HIS A 760 27.38 -48.98 43.56
C HIS A 760 26.56 -50.19 43.01
N LEU A 761 27.32 -51.01 42.24
CA LEU A 761 27.67 -52.44 42.42
C LEU A 761 27.18 -53.46 41.38
N ASP A 762 28.20 -54.19 40.90
CA ASP A 762 28.32 -55.40 40.06
C ASP A 762 28.13 -55.33 38.54
#